data_AF-A0A8S1F970-F1
#
_entry.id   AF-A0A8S1F970-F1
#
_cell.length_a   1.000
_cell.length_b   1.000
_cell.length_c   1.000
_cell.angle_alpha   90.00
_cell.angle_beta   90.00
_cell.angle_gamma   90.00
#
_symmetry.space_group_name_H-M   'P 1'
#
loop_
_entity.id
_entity.type
_entity.pdbx_description
1 polymer ?
#
loop_
_entity_poly.entity_id
_entity_poly.type
_entity_poly.pdbx_seq_one_letter_code
_entity_poly.pdbx_strand_id
1 'polypeptide(L)'
;MATGPRKGALVAIGLGQFGLSVLQTMFMFYYVKVFLNKFHVQTWWFNLAQTLFMIWNAINDPLFGYLQEVPGTWLNNRQKVIRLFSPFIVGSFIFMWFPWNTSGSDSEGIHLILSLFFYDAFFSAIGVAWGALFADTTADQPQLRVKAMKYSQIAILLSVNCIAITEKTSHSLQNFTNFQIVICLISLISFFCLWTAGGIEARNQCNKDDSEENDDLNELIDDNRKKPLTFSQNLKYAIETTKQVVYEKSFLAIILTNFLQTSRSIAHMNFASIATELIIPQDILPSGSFRLSIFFAVLTLGPQLILIFNEKAINKAGSFKVLQFSYIISFFSGFLLVFSSSPYLNMIFMIIDSITVHTIAPMFNIIISDFVDEDARKNNRGSGIPSIIFSLNALFIKPAQSLAPVLIVHILNGSGYQMLIAAIILTDAMKPIVPCALLSCSMVPFATCSMAIGAISWVVPSKVSQKLDNALYRSYMRLCLFVFENLSGVQIYLHGPKIEEIVNREKDSENTIVISNHQSNVDWIVPVMLGIRHGKESSEQAFRVMVKYSIHFVPLFGWYIFQHGYIYVRRFGSFIGEPVLRQLRWLENSIPPYWLLIFPEGTRYSSKKEKLIKSSNEFLHNAGRRPMRNTLCPRSGGLQLALDNLRTLDAVYDLTIVYGQTAQQGRRGLAPGMFEFCCGSAQFKQLHIHLNRFAKEQVPIEKIALRNWLIDRFEEKEKVLEEFYTTDGAAASPGIPVECVSIRDTLPSTLFFCSALIAPFFSTTVKSVYLYTLASSPLLIAWLHIRKCA
;
A
#
# COMPACT_ATOMS: atom_id res chain seq x y z
N MET A 1 -16.10 58.18 -7.54
CA MET A 1 -17.05 57.05 -7.36
C MET A 1 -16.25 55.75 -7.44
N ALA A 2 -16.38 54.87 -6.45
CA ALA A 2 -15.64 53.61 -6.40
C ALA A 2 -16.23 52.61 -7.41
N THR A 3 -15.52 52.38 -8.52
CA THR A 3 -15.85 51.32 -9.47
C THR A 3 -15.64 49.96 -8.77
N GLY A 4 -16.70 49.15 -8.72
CA GLY A 4 -16.64 47.81 -8.12
C GLY A 4 -15.59 46.92 -8.77
N PRO A 5 -15.13 45.85 -8.08
CA PRO A 5 -14.07 44.99 -8.61
C PRO A 5 -14.46 44.43 -9.98
N ARG A 6 -13.52 44.49 -10.93
CA ARG A 6 -13.58 43.86 -12.27
C ARG A 6 -13.75 42.34 -12.13
N LYS A 7 -14.96 41.88 -11.79
CA LYS A 7 -15.28 40.46 -11.49
C LYS A 7 -14.85 39.53 -12.62
N GLY A 8 -14.99 39.95 -13.88
CA GLY A 8 -14.54 39.18 -15.04
C GLY A 8 -13.05 38.87 -15.02
N ALA A 9 -12.21 39.83 -14.62
CA ALA A 9 -10.76 39.68 -14.60
C ALA A 9 -10.29 38.67 -13.52
N LEU A 10 -10.91 38.72 -12.32
CA LEU A 10 -10.63 37.75 -11.26
C LEU A 10 -11.08 36.32 -11.63
N VAL A 11 -12.22 36.21 -12.31
CA VAL A 11 -12.72 34.93 -12.82
C VAL A 11 -11.80 34.37 -13.90
N ALA A 12 -11.29 35.22 -14.81
CA ALA A 12 -10.32 34.80 -15.82
C ALA A 12 -9.03 34.26 -15.20
N ILE A 13 -8.50 34.93 -14.18
CA ILE A 13 -7.32 34.46 -13.43
C ILE A 13 -7.59 33.10 -12.78
N GLY A 14 -8.73 32.95 -12.09
CA GLY A 14 -9.11 31.70 -11.44
C GLY A 14 -9.31 30.53 -12.42
N LEU A 15 -10.00 30.76 -13.53
CA LEU A 15 -10.21 29.75 -14.59
C LEU A 15 -8.88 29.36 -15.25
N GLY A 16 -8.02 30.34 -15.53
CA GLY A 16 -6.68 30.10 -16.05
C GLY A 16 -5.84 29.24 -15.11
N GLN A 17 -5.87 29.56 -13.82
CA GLN A 17 -5.16 28.79 -12.80
C GLN A 17 -5.72 27.36 -12.69
N PHE A 18 -7.05 27.19 -12.71
CA PHE A 18 -7.68 25.87 -12.64
C PHE A 18 -7.24 25.00 -13.83
N GLY A 19 -7.32 25.54 -15.04
CA GLY A 19 -6.93 24.83 -16.26
C GLY A 19 -5.47 24.39 -16.26
N LEU A 20 -4.54 25.25 -15.81
CA LEU A 20 -3.13 24.89 -15.68
C LEU A 20 -2.90 23.87 -14.55
N SER A 21 -3.46 24.11 -13.36
CA SER A 21 -3.21 23.28 -12.17
C SER A 21 -3.78 21.87 -12.28
N VAL A 22 -4.93 21.68 -12.92
CA VAL A 22 -5.53 20.34 -13.10
C VAL A 22 -4.67 19.46 -14.03
N LEU A 23 -4.14 20.04 -15.11
CA LEU A 23 -3.22 19.33 -16.01
C LEU A 23 -1.89 19.03 -15.30
N GLN A 24 -1.32 20.04 -14.63
CA GLN A 24 -0.04 19.88 -13.92
C GLN A 24 -0.11 18.83 -12.82
N THR A 25 -1.20 18.80 -12.06
CA THR A 25 -1.42 17.84 -10.98
C THR A 25 -1.46 16.41 -11.53
N MET A 26 -2.22 16.18 -12.61
CA MET A 26 -2.30 14.88 -13.27
C MET A 26 -0.94 14.47 -13.89
N PHE A 27 -0.26 15.40 -14.56
CA PHE A 27 1.08 15.19 -15.11
C PHE A 27 2.03 14.69 -14.03
N MET A 28 2.27 15.49 -12.98
CA MET A 28 3.23 15.20 -11.92
C MET A 28 2.95 13.88 -11.19
N PHE A 29 1.67 13.50 -11.04
CA PHE A 29 1.30 12.27 -10.34
C PHE A 29 1.48 11.00 -11.18
N TYR A 30 1.20 11.07 -12.48
CA TYR A 30 1.07 9.87 -13.32
C TYR A 30 2.20 9.64 -14.34
N TYR A 31 2.89 10.68 -14.83
CA TYR A 31 3.74 10.52 -16.02
C TYR A 31 4.81 9.43 -15.84
N VAL A 32 5.59 9.48 -14.75
CA VAL A 32 6.64 8.48 -14.47
C VAL A 32 6.04 7.08 -14.37
N LYS A 33 4.93 6.93 -13.63
CA LYS A 33 4.29 5.62 -13.41
C LYS A 33 3.77 5.02 -14.71
N VAL A 34 3.17 5.81 -15.58
CA VAL A 34 2.63 5.33 -16.87
C VAL A 34 3.76 4.94 -17.80
N PHE A 35 4.78 5.79 -18.00
CA PHE A 35 5.87 5.48 -18.93
C PHE A 35 6.72 4.28 -18.47
N LEU A 36 6.98 4.13 -17.17
CA LEU A 36 7.75 2.98 -16.66
C LEU A 36 6.91 1.70 -16.56
N ASN A 37 5.70 1.76 -16.02
CA ASN A 37 4.94 0.56 -15.66
C ASN A 37 3.92 0.12 -16.72
N LYS A 38 3.47 1.02 -17.60
CA LYS A 38 2.51 0.70 -18.67
C LYS A 38 3.14 0.69 -20.06
N PHE A 39 3.99 1.66 -20.36
CA PHE A 39 4.64 1.75 -21.68
C PHE A 39 5.99 1.02 -21.70
N HIS A 40 6.52 0.67 -20.52
CA HIS A 40 7.75 -0.11 -20.36
C HIS A 40 8.97 0.56 -21.02
N VAL A 41 9.09 1.88 -20.87
CA VAL A 41 10.26 2.64 -21.33
C VAL A 41 11.53 2.11 -20.67
N GLN A 42 12.55 1.82 -21.47
CA GLN A 42 13.85 1.36 -20.99
C GLN A 42 14.54 2.45 -20.15
N THR A 43 15.27 2.04 -19.11
CA THR A 43 15.96 2.95 -18.18
C THR A 43 16.88 3.96 -18.85
N TRP A 44 17.59 3.55 -19.91
CA TRP A 44 18.45 4.44 -20.68
C TRP A 44 17.67 5.61 -21.31
N TRP A 45 16.58 5.29 -22.03
CA TRP A 45 15.72 6.30 -22.67
C TRP A 45 15.07 7.22 -21.64
N PHE A 46 14.65 6.68 -20.50
CA PHE A 46 14.11 7.48 -19.41
C PHE A 46 15.13 8.51 -18.89
N ASN A 47 16.37 8.07 -18.60
CA ASN A 47 17.43 8.96 -18.11
C ASN A 47 17.82 10.03 -19.15
N LEU A 48 17.90 9.65 -20.42
CA LEU A 48 18.13 10.58 -21.52
C LEU A 48 17.01 11.62 -21.60
N ALA A 49 15.76 11.19 -21.56
CA ALA A 49 14.60 12.08 -21.59
C ALA A 49 14.60 13.06 -20.42
N GLN A 50 14.90 12.62 -19.20
CA GLN A 50 14.99 13.51 -18.03
C GLN A 50 16.12 14.56 -18.18
N THR A 51 17.27 14.14 -18.70
CA THR A 51 18.41 15.06 -18.92
C THR A 51 18.07 16.12 -19.97
N LEU A 52 17.50 15.70 -21.10
CA LEU A 52 17.05 16.61 -22.16
C LEU A 52 15.93 17.53 -21.68
N PHE A 53 14.99 17.02 -20.89
CA PHE A 53 13.89 17.78 -20.31
C PHE A 53 14.38 18.90 -19.38
N MET A 54 15.42 18.64 -18.58
CA MET A 54 16.02 19.65 -17.71
C MET A 54 16.63 20.82 -18.53
N ILE A 55 17.33 20.50 -19.62
CA ILE A 55 17.90 21.51 -20.52
C ILE A 55 16.79 22.30 -21.22
N TRP A 56 15.77 21.59 -21.73
CA TRP A 56 14.62 22.20 -22.39
C TRP A 56 13.91 23.20 -21.48
N ASN A 57 13.60 22.81 -20.24
CA ASN A 57 12.98 23.69 -19.24
C ASN A 57 13.75 25.01 -19.06
N ALA A 58 15.08 24.96 -18.98
CA ALA A 58 15.92 26.14 -18.79
C ALA A 58 15.90 27.11 -19.99
N ILE A 59 15.63 26.60 -21.20
CA ILE A 59 15.56 27.40 -22.42
C ILE A 59 14.13 27.92 -22.65
N ASN A 60 13.15 27.09 -22.35
CA ASN A 60 11.76 27.26 -22.77
C ASN A 60 11.05 28.42 -22.05
N ASP A 61 11.18 28.54 -20.71
CA ASP A 61 10.54 29.66 -20.00
C ASP A 61 11.06 31.02 -20.47
N PRO A 62 12.40 31.30 -20.49
CA PRO A 62 12.91 32.58 -20.95
C PRO A 62 12.54 32.92 -22.40
N LEU A 63 12.52 31.90 -23.28
CA LEU A 63 12.13 32.05 -24.68
C LEU A 63 10.70 32.59 -24.81
N PHE A 64 9.73 31.97 -24.13
CA PHE A 64 8.35 32.45 -24.18
C PHE A 64 8.15 33.80 -23.47
N GLY A 65 8.88 34.06 -22.39
CA GLY A 65 8.89 35.37 -21.75
C GLY A 65 9.32 36.49 -22.69
N TYR A 66 10.38 36.25 -23.47
CA TYR A 66 10.83 37.19 -24.48
C TYR A 66 9.86 37.31 -25.66
N LEU A 67 9.42 36.19 -26.25
CA LEU A 67 8.53 36.19 -27.43
C LEU A 67 7.21 36.92 -27.16
N GLN A 68 6.70 36.83 -25.93
CA GLN A 68 5.48 37.53 -25.52
C GLN A 68 5.73 39.02 -25.22
N GLU A 69 6.97 39.48 -25.07
CA GLU A 69 7.28 40.89 -24.80
C GLU A 69 7.66 41.68 -26.06
N VAL A 70 7.78 41.02 -27.22
CA VAL A 70 8.10 41.68 -28.49
C VAL A 70 6.93 42.57 -28.94
N PRO A 71 7.14 43.90 -29.05
CA PRO A 71 6.10 44.84 -29.47
C PRO A 71 5.57 44.55 -30.88
N GLY A 72 4.27 44.72 -31.10
CA GLY A 72 3.63 44.54 -32.40
C GLY A 72 3.34 43.09 -32.81
N THR A 73 3.73 42.11 -32.00
CA THR A 73 3.39 40.70 -32.22
C THR A 73 2.04 40.35 -31.59
N TRP A 74 1.32 39.38 -32.16
CA TRP A 74 0.08 38.88 -31.53
C TRP A 74 0.36 38.20 -30.18
N LEU A 75 1.58 37.68 -29.97
CA LEU A 75 2.06 37.07 -28.73
C LEU A 75 2.14 38.07 -27.56
N ASN A 76 2.15 39.37 -27.86
CA ASN A 76 2.09 40.41 -26.83
C ASN A 76 0.73 40.49 -26.11
N ASN A 77 -0.33 39.94 -26.70
CA ASN A 77 -1.64 39.89 -26.05
C ASN A 77 -1.80 38.60 -25.21
N ARG A 78 -1.69 38.72 -23.88
CA ARG A 78 -1.74 37.59 -22.93
C ARG A 78 -2.98 36.72 -23.09
N GLN A 79 -4.14 37.35 -23.29
CA GLN A 79 -5.42 36.66 -23.39
C GLN A 79 -5.51 35.86 -24.70
N LYS A 80 -5.02 36.44 -25.81
CA LYS A 80 -4.90 35.73 -27.10
C LYS A 80 -3.94 34.56 -27.01
N VAL A 81 -2.81 34.69 -26.29
CA VAL A 81 -1.84 33.60 -26.08
C VAL A 81 -2.50 32.45 -25.33
N ILE A 82 -3.14 32.71 -24.17
CA ILE A 82 -3.82 31.68 -23.37
C ILE A 82 -4.89 30.98 -24.21
N ARG A 83 -5.70 31.73 -24.96
CA ARG A 83 -6.78 31.18 -25.78
C ARG A 83 -6.25 30.35 -26.95
N LEU A 84 -5.27 30.86 -27.70
CA LEU A 84 -4.77 30.19 -28.89
C LEU A 84 -3.91 28.96 -28.56
N PHE A 85 -3.15 28.99 -27.46
CA PHE A 85 -2.38 27.83 -27.01
C PHE A 85 -3.18 26.81 -26.20
N SER A 86 -4.40 27.13 -25.73
CA SER A 86 -5.27 26.18 -25.01
C SER A 86 -5.54 24.84 -25.73
N PRO A 87 -5.82 24.76 -27.06
CA PRO A 87 -5.95 23.47 -27.74
C PRO A 87 -4.62 22.72 -27.83
N PHE A 88 -3.49 23.43 -27.90
CA PHE A 88 -2.17 22.81 -28.06
C PHE A 88 -1.66 22.20 -26.75
N ILE A 89 -1.84 22.87 -25.60
CA ILE A 89 -1.50 22.29 -24.30
C ILE A 89 -2.36 21.06 -23.99
N VAL A 90 -3.64 21.10 -24.35
CA VAL A 90 -4.55 19.97 -24.14
C VAL A 90 -4.23 18.83 -25.10
N GLY A 91 -3.94 19.14 -26.36
CA GLY A 91 -3.49 18.16 -27.35
C GLY A 91 -2.18 17.48 -26.95
N SER A 92 -1.18 18.25 -26.50
CA SER A 92 0.10 17.71 -26.03
C SER A 92 -0.05 16.90 -24.75
N PHE A 93 -0.95 17.31 -23.85
CA PHE A 93 -1.27 16.54 -22.66
C PHE A 93 -1.94 15.22 -23.01
N ILE A 94 -2.96 15.21 -23.88
CA ILE A 94 -3.61 13.97 -24.35
C ILE A 94 -2.59 13.07 -25.03
N PHE A 95 -1.77 13.60 -25.94
CA PHE A 95 -0.73 12.87 -26.68
C PHE A 95 0.20 12.04 -25.77
N MET A 96 0.44 12.49 -24.54
CA MET A 96 1.26 11.78 -23.56
C MET A 96 0.67 10.44 -23.09
N TRP A 97 -0.66 10.34 -23.04
CA TRP A 97 -1.35 9.23 -22.36
C TRP A 97 -1.81 8.11 -23.31
N PHE A 98 -1.52 8.24 -24.60
CA PHE A 98 -1.84 7.25 -25.63
C PHE A 98 -0.53 6.63 -26.16
N PRO A 99 -0.27 5.33 -25.89
CA PRO A 99 0.99 4.70 -26.26
C PRO A 99 1.12 4.57 -27.77
N TRP A 100 2.36 4.69 -28.26
CA TRP A 100 2.68 4.40 -29.66
C TRP A 100 2.85 2.89 -29.89
N ASN A 101 3.39 2.21 -28.90
CA ASN A 101 3.57 0.77 -28.80
C ASN A 101 3.56 0.35 -27.32
N THR A 102 3.32 -0.92 -27.01
CA THR A 102 3.38 -1.46 -25.64
C THR A 102 4.47 -2.51 -25.46
N SER A 103 5.32 -2.74 -26.46
CA SER A 103 6.37 -3.77 -26.43
C SER A 103 7.71 -3.30 -25.84
N GLY A 104 7.81 -2.06 -25.34
CA GLY A 104 9.06 -1.52 -24.77
C GLY A 104 10.16 -1.22 -25.80
N SER A 105 9.77 -0.92 -27.04
CA SER A 105 10.68 -0.52 -28.13
C SER A 105 11.23 0.90 -27.94
N ASP A 106 12.29 1.23 -28.68
CA ASP A 106 12.90 2.57 -28.68
C ASP A 106 11.90 3.69 -29.03
N SER A 107 10.81 3.36 -29.73
CA SER A 107 9.70 4.29 -30.01
C SER A 107 9.08 4.89 -28.74
N GLU A 108 9.02 4.15 -27.63
CA GLU A 108 8.45 4.65 -26.37
C GLU A 108 9.39 5.66 -25.69
N GLY A 109 10.70 5.49 -25.89
CA GLY A 109 11.69 6.47 -25.46
C GLY A 109 11.54 7.80 -26.21
N ILE A 110 11.34 7.74 -27.52
CA ILE A 110 11.08 8.92 -28.35
C ILE A 110 9.73 9.56 -27.99
N HIS A 111 8.68 8.75 -27.77
CA HIS A 111 7.37 9.20 -27.33
C HIS A 111 7.46 9.98 -26.02
N LEU A 112 8.23 9.48 -25.04
CA LEU A 112 8.48 10.18 -23.78
C LEU A 112 9.15 11.55 -24.00
N ILE A 113 10.22 11.60 -24.80
CA ILE A 113 10.94 12.85 -25.09
C ILE A 113 10.00 13.88 -25.71
N LEU A 114 9.27 13.50 -26.77
CA LEU A 114 8.34 14.39 -27.46
C LEU A 114 7.20 14.84 -26.55
N SER A 115 6.66 13.93 -25.73
CA SER A 115 5.59 14.25 -24.79
C SER A 115 6.02 15.30 -23.77
N LEU A 116 7.21 15.13 -23.19
CA LEU A 116 7.77 16.08 -22.23
C LEU A 116 8.05 17.44 -22.87
N PHE A 117 8.63 17.47 -24.07
CA PHE A 117 8.96 18.70 -24.78
C PHE A 117 7.72 19.48 -25.20
N PHE A 118 6.73 18.81 -25.82
CA PHE A 118 5.51 19.48 -26.26
C PHE A 118 4.64 19.94 -25.09
N TYR A 119 4.49 19.09 -24.06
CA TYR A 119 3.70 19.48 -22.89
C TYR A 119 4.32 20.70 -22.20
N ASP A 120 5.63 20.68 -21.94
CA ASP A 120 6.31 21.78 -21.26
C ASP A 120 6.41 23.05 -22.12
N ALA A 121 6.57 22.94 -23.44
CA ALA A 121 6.51 24.08 -24.37
C ALA A 121 5.22 24.88 -24.18
N PHE A 122 4.06 24.22 -24.32
CA PHE A 122 2.77 24.90 -24.22
C PHE A 122 2.41 25.25 -22.77
N PHE A 123 2.82 24.43 -21.79
CA PHE A 123 2.65 24.74 -20.38
C PHE A 123 3.40 26.02 -20.00
N SER A 124 4.65 26.17 -20.42
CA SER A 124 5.46 27.36 -20.17
C SER A 124 4.90 28.58 -20.91
N ALA A 125 4.49 28.43 -22.16
CA ALA A 125 3.87 29.51 -22.92
C ALA A 125 2.62 30.10 -22.23
N ILE A 126 1.70 29.23 -21.80
CA ILE A 126 0.47 29.66 -21.10
C ILE A 126 0.77 30.10 -19.67
N GLY A 127 1.70 29.44 -18.98
CA GLY A 127 2.09 29.77 -17.60
C GLY A 127 2.70 31.17 -17.49
N VAL A 128 3.63 31.52 -18.39
CA VAL A 128 4.20 32.87 -18.49
C VAL A 128 3.13 33.89 -18.84
N ALA A 129 2.24 33.58 -19.80
CA ALA A 129 1.14 34.47 -20.18
C ALA A 129 0.15 34.68 -19.03
N TRP A 130 -0.11 33.65 -18.22
CA TRP A 130 -0.98 33.73 -17.04
C TRP A 130 -0.36 34.57 -15.92
N GLY A 131 0.95 34.39 -15.64
CA GLY A 131 1.67 35.22 -14.68
C GLY A 131 1.69 36.70 -15.11
N ALA A 132 1.89 36.94 -16.40
CA ALA A 132 1.79 38.28 -16.97
C ALA A 132 0.38 38.86 -16.89
N LEU A 133 -0.65 38.08 -17.22
CA LEU A 133 -2.04 38.49 -17.08
C LEU A 133 -2.39 38.82 -15.63
N PHE A 134 -1.88 38.05 -14.66
CA PHE A 134 -2.06 38.32 -13.24
C PHE A 134 -1.49 39.69 -12.86
N ALA A 135 -0.25 39.99 -13.25
CA ALA A 135 0.39 41.28 -12.99
C ALA A 135 -0.34 42.43 -13.70
N ASP A 136 -0.56 42.32 -15.01
CA ASP A 136 -1.19 43.36 -15.84
C ASP A 136 -2.60 43.72 -15.36
N THR A 137 -3.38 42.73 -14.93
CA THR A 137 -4.76 42.93 -14.48
C THR A 137 -4.84 43.60 -13.11
N THR A 138 -3.79 43.44 -12.29
CA THR A 138 -3.74 43.88 -10.89
C THR A 138 -2.75 45.01 -10.64
N ALA A 139 -2.19 45.58 -11.72
CA ALA A 139 -1.20 46.64 -11.71
C ALA A 139 -1.64 47.80 -10.79
N ASP A 140 -0.72 48.24 -9.93
CA ASP A 140 -0.90 49.31 -8.94
C ASP A 140 -2.11 49.13 -7.99
N GLN A 141 -2.67 47.92 -7.87
CA GLN A 141 -3.84 47.61 -7.03
C GLN A 141 -3.57 46.46 -6.03
N PRO A 142 -2.95 46.75 -4.87
CA PRO A 142 -2.60 45.73 -3.87
C PRO A 142 -3.79 44.90 -3.39
N GLN A 143 -4.96 45.52 -3.21
CA GLN A 143 -6.17 44.80 -2.78
C GLN A 143 -6.69 43.82 -3.84
N LEU A 144 -6.54 44.16 -5.12
CA LEU A 144 -6.96 43.30 -6.22
C LEU A 144 -5.99 42.12 -6.38
N ARG A 145 -4.69 42.31 -6.13
CA ARG A 145 -3.67 41.23 -6.10
C ARG A 145 -4.00 40.13 -5.10
N VAL A 146 -4.34 40.51 -3.87
CA VAL A 146 -4.70 39.54 -2.82
C VAL A 146 -6.00 38.80 -3.17
N LYS A 147 -6.99 39.50 -3.76
CA LYS A 147 -8.20 38.86 -4.29
C LYS A 147 -7.89 37.88 -5.42
N ALA A 148 -7.06 38.27 -6.39
CA ALA A 148 -6.65 37.40 -7.49
C ALA A 148 -5.95 36.14 -6.97
N MET A 149 -5.03 36.28 -6.02
CA MET A 149 -4.37 35.15 -5.34
C MET A 149 -5.40 34.20 -4.70
N LYS A 150 -6.42 34.72 -4.00
CA LYS A 150 -7.48 33.88 -3.42
C LYS A 150 -8.20 33.04 -4.48
N TYR A 151 -8.57 33.64 -5.62
CA TYR A 151 -9.21 32.91 -6.71
C TYR A 151 -8.29 31.82 -7.26
N SER A 152 -6.98 32.09 -7.39
CA SER A 152 -5.99 31.09 -7.76
C SER A 152 -5.89 29.94 -6.75
N GLN A 153 -5.94 30.23 -5.44
CA GLN A 153 -5.89 29.18 -4.41
C GLN A 153 -7.15 28.31 -4.39
N ILE A 154 -8.33 28.90 -4.59
CA ILE A 154 -9.58 28.13 -4.75
C ILE A 154 -9.48 27.20 -5.96
N ALA A 155 -8.94 27.69 -7.08
CA ALA A 155 -8.73 26.90 -8.28
C ALA A 155 -7.78 25.71 -8.05
N ILE A 156 -6.64 25.92 -7.37
CA ILE A 156 -5.69 24.85 -7.05
C ILE A 156 -6.31 23.83 -6.08
N LEU A 157 -7.05 24.28 -5.06
CA LEU A 157 -7.72 23.39 -4.12
C LEU A 157 -8.73 22.47 -4.84
N LEU A 158 -9.50 23.02 -5.77
CA LEU A 158 -10.42 22.23 -6.60
C LEU A 158 -9.69 21.27 -7.53
N SER A 159 -8.56 21.69 -8.12
CA SER A 159 -7.82 20.88 -9.07
C SER A 159 -7.23 19.62 -8.42
N VAL A 160 -6.71 19.68 -7.20
CA VAL A 160 -6.02 18.54 -6.55
C VAL A 160 -6.94 17.32 -6.35
N ASN A 161 -8.24 17.54 -6.17
CA ASN A 161 -9.23 16.47 -5.98
C ASN A 161 -9.38 15.53 -7.18
N CYS A 162 -8.89 15.94 -8.37
CA CYS A 162 -8.95 15.06 -9.54
C CYS A 162 -8.13 13.78 -9.37
N ILE A 163 -7.05 13.76 -8.56
CA ILE A 163 -6.25 12.54 -8.32
C ILE A 163 -7.10 11.45 -7.67
N ALA A 164 -7.84 11.78 -6.62
CA ALA A 164 -8.65 10.82 -5.89
C ALA A 164 -9.74 10.20 -6.78
N ILE A 165 -10.35 11.01 -7.64
CA ILE A 165 -11.35 10.56 -8.62
C ILE A 165 -10.71 9.61 -9.64
N THR A 166 -9.55 9.98 -10.19
CA THR A 166 -8.82 9.17 -11.18
C THR A 166 -8.33 7.84 -10.59
N GLU A 167 -7.75 7.84 -9.39
CA GLU A 167 -7.31 6.63 -8.68
C GLU A 167 -8.46 5.64 -8.45
N LYS A 168 -9.60 6.15 -7.94
CA LYS A 168 -10.78 5.32 -7.68
C LYS A 168 -11.39 4.73 -8.96
N THR A 169 -11.47 5.53 -10.01
CA THR A 169 -12.12 5.13 -11.29
C THR A 169 -11.25 4.19 -12.12
N SER A 170 -9.93 4.40 -12.10
CA SER A 170 -8.97 3.56 -12.84
C SER A 170 -8.54 2.30 -12.10
N HIS A 171 -8.94 2.14 -10.83
CA HIS A 171 -8.42 1.12 -9.92
C HIS A 171 -6.88 1.14 -9.88
N SER A 172 -6.30 2.31 -9.59
CA SER A 172 -4.84 2.53 -9.56
C SER A 172 -4.15 2.07 -10.84
N LEU A 173 -4.62 2.56 -11.99
CA LEU A 173 -4.13 2.23 -13.33
C LEU A 173 -4.35 0.76 -13.77
N GLN A 174 -5.09 -0.07 -13.03
CA GLN A 174 -5.42 -1.42 -13.51
C GLN A 174 -6.27 -1.36 -14.77
N ASN A 175 -7.29 -0.49 -14.79
CA ASN A 175 -8.13 -0.21 -15.96
C ASN A 175 -7.61 1.03 -16.69
N PHE A 176 -6.67 0.83 -17.61
CA PHE A 176 -6.02 1.94 -18.32
C PHE A 176 -6.98 2.70 -19.25
N THR A 177 -7.97 2.03 -19.85
CA THR A 177 -9.01 2.70 -20.65
C THR A 177 -9.83 3.67 -19.82
N ASN A 178 -10.22 3.31 -18.59
CA ASN A 178 -10.93 4.22 -17.68
C ASN A 178 -10.06 5.42 -17.31
N PHE A 179 -8.76 5.20 -17.08
CA PHE A 179 -7.80 6.27 -16.87
C PHE A 179 -7.77 7.23 -18.07
N GLN A 180 -7.66 6.72 -19.30
CA GLN A 180 -7.64 7.54 -20.51
C GLN A 180 -8.93 8.34 -20.70
N ILE A 181 -10.10 7.74 -20.42
CA ILE A 181 -11.39 8.45 -20.48
C ILE A 181 -11.41 9.62 -19.48
N VAL A 182 -11.00 9.39 -18.24
CA VAL A 182 -10.93 10.45 -17.21
C VAL A 182 -9.96 11.55 -17.62
N ILE A 183 -8.79 11.19 -18.16
CA ILE A 183 -7.82 12.15 -18.69
C ILE A 183 -8.42 12.99 -19.81
N CYS A 184 -9.15 12.40 -20.76
CA CYS A 184 -9.84 13.13 -21.83
C CYS A 184 -10.90 14.09 -21.28
N LEU A 185 -11.66 13.69 -20.25
CA LEU A 185 -12.63 14.57 -19.59
C LEU A 185 -11.95 15.74 -18.87
N ILE A 186 -10.88 15.49 -18.12
CA ILE A 186 -10.09 16.53 -17.45
C ILE A 186 -9.50 17.50 -18.47
N SER A 187 -9.00 16.97 -19.58
CA SER A 187 -8.45 17.72 -20.70
C SER A 187 -9.48 18.66 -21.33
N LEU A 188 -10.71 18.18 -21.53
CA LEU A 188 -11.82 19.00 -22.02
C LEU A 188 -12.19 20.11 -21.03
N ILE A 189 -12.29 19.79 -19.73
CA ILE A 189 -12.57 20.81 -18.70
C ILE A 189 -11.48 21.87 -18.70
N SER A 190 -10.20 21.47 -18.72
CA SER A 190 -9.07 22.40 -18.78
C SER A 190 -9.12 23.27 -20.05
N PHE A 191 -9.41 22.68 -21.21
CA PHE A 191 -9.60 23.42 -22.46
C PHE A 191 -10.64 24.52 -22.31
N PHE A 192 -11.85 24.19 -21.82
CA PHE A 192 -12.91 25.18 -21.64
C PHE A 192 -12.52 26.27 -20.64
N CYS A 193 -11.87 25.92 -19.53
CA CYS A 193 -11.38 26.89 -18.55
C CYS A 193 -10.33 27.85 -19.15
N LEU A 194 -9.34 27.34 -19.88
CA LEU A 194 -8.30 28.17 -20.51
C LEU A 194 -8.88 29.03 -21.65
N TRP A 195 -9.74 28.45 -22.49
CA TRP A 195 -10.39 29.14 -23.59
C TRP A 195 -11.26 30.30 -23.11
N THR A 196 -12.06 30.07 -22.06
CA THR A 196 -12.89 31.11 -21.45
C THR A 196 -12.05 32.17 -20.73
N ALA A 197 -11.01 31.76 -20.00
CA ALA A 197 -10.07 32.70 -19.36
C ALA A 197 -9.43 33.67 -20.37
N GLY A 198 -9.01 33.17 -21.54
CA GLY A 198 -8.47 34.00 -22.62
C GLY A 198 -9.52 34.78 -23.42
N GLY A 199 -10.81 34.55 -23.19
CA GLY A 199 -11.92 35.24 -23.88
C GLY A 199 -12.55 36.39 -23.10
N ILE A 200 -12.37 36.46 -21.78
CA ILE A 200 -12.94 37.52 -20.94
C ILE A 200 -12.07 38.78 -21.05
N GLU A 201 -12.55 39.84 -21.70
CA GLU A 201 -11.80 41.09 -21.83
C GLU A 201 -11.50 41.72 -20.45
N ALA A 202 -10.21 41.83 -20.10
CA ALA A 202 -9.79 42.34 -18.80
C ALA A 202 -9.54 43.87 -18.77
N ARG A 203 -9.54 44.57 -19.93
CA ARG A 203 -8.90 45.91 -20.04
C ARG A 203 -9.71 47.09 -20.64
N ASN A 204 -10.94 46.92 -21.14
CA ASN A 204 -11.58 47.99 -21.96
C ASN A 204 -12.52 48.99 -21.23
N GLN A 205 -12.29 49.35 -19.96
CA GLN A 205 -13.13 50.36 -19.26
C GLN A 205 -12.39 51.58 -18.68
N CYS A 206 -11.07 51.75 -18.89
CA CYS A 206 -10.37 52.97 -18.44
C CYS A 206 -10.29 54.08 -19.49
N ASN A 207 -10.52 53.82 -20.79
CA ASN A 207 -10.27 54.82 -21.85
C ASN A 207 -11.55 55.37 -22.52
N LYS A 208 -12.74 55.11 -21.97
CA LYS A 208 -14.01 55.57 -22.59
C LYS A 208 -14.51 56.93 -22.10
N ASP A 209 -13.95 57.45 -21.00
CA ASP A 209 -14.33 58.77 -20.48
C ASP A 209 -13.35 59.88 -20.89
N ASP A 210 -12.18 59.53 -21.47
CA ASP A 210 -11.17 60.49 -22.00
C ASP A 210 -11.20 60.61 -23.54
N SER A 211 -12.15 59.94 -24.20
CA SER A 211 -12.21 59.82 -25.67
C SER A 211 -12.93 60.97 -26.39
N GLU A 212 -13.43 61.99 -25.68
CA GLU A 212 -14.02 63.18 -26.32
C GLU A 212 -13.06 64.38 -26.40
N GLU A 213 -11.91 64.37 -25.72
CA GLU A 213 -10.94 65.49 -25.74
C GLU A 213 -9.62 65.19 -26.50
N ASN A 214 -9.37 63.93 -26.90
CA ASN A 214 -8.08 63.52 -27.48
C ASN A 214 -8.06 63.29 -29.00
N ASP A 215 -9.19 63.47 -29.71
CA ASP A 215 -9.23 63.22 -31.16
C ASP A 215 -8.35 64.20 -31.96
N ASP A 216 -8.18 65.45 -31.50
CA ASP A 216 -7.31 66.43 -32.17
C ASP A 216 -5.80 66.19 -31.92
N LEU A 217 -5.43 65.45 -30.86
CA LEU A 217 -4.02 65.10 -30.58
C LEU A 217 -3.60 63.79 -31.27
N ASN A 218 -4.56 62.93 -31.62
CA ASN A 218 -4.31 61.66 -32.29
C ASN A 218 -3.92 61.83 -33.77
N GLU A 219 -4.33 62.91 -34.44
CA GLU A 219 -3.89 63.21 -35.82
C GLU A 219 -2.42 63.62 -35.92
N LEU A 220 -1.82 64.18 -34.86
CA LEU A 220 -0.39 64.55 -34.82
C LEU A 220 0.54 63.40 -34.37
N ILE A 221 -0.02 62.31 -33.84
CA ILE A 221 0.75 61.16 -33.32
C ILE A 221 0.83 59.99 -34.32
N ASP A 222 -0.04 59.94 -35.34
CA ASP A 222 -0.05 58.83 -36.32
C ASP A 222 1.21 58.80 -37.23
N ASP A 223 2.02 59.87 -37.24
CA ASP A 223 3.32 59.93 -37.95
C ASP A 223 4.48 59.22 -37.20
N ASN A 224 4.24 58.73 -35.98
CA ASN A 224 5.25 58.09 -35.12
C ASN A 224 4.94 56.63 -34.77
N ARG A 225 4.34 55.85 -35.68
CA ARG A 225 4.33 54.39 -35.58
C ARG A 225 5.78 53.88 -35.58
N LYS A 226 6.32 53.58 -34.40
CA LYS A 226 7.61 52.90 -34.22
C LYS A 226 7.65 51.71 -35.19
N LYS A 227 8.51 51.80 -36.22
CA LYS A 227 8.72 50.70 -37.16
C LYS A 227 8.99 49.41 -36.38
N PRO A 228 8.41 48.26 -36.79
CA PRO A 228 8.71 46.99 -36.15
C PRO A 228 10.22 46.77 -36.17
N LEU A 229 10.82 46.59 -35.00
CA LEU A 229 12.24 46.36 -34.82
C LEU A 229 12.66 45.10 -35.59
N THR A 230 13.86 45.12 -36.19
CA THR A 230 14.44 43.93 -36.80
C THR A 230 14.73 42.85 -35.75
N PHE A 231 14.83 41.57 -36.16
CA PHE A 231 15.11 40.46 -35.24
C PHE A 231 16.35 40.72 -34.35
N SER A 232 17.42 41.25 -34.94
CA SER A 232 18.66 41.60 -34.22
C SER A 232 18.42 42.69 -33.15
N GLN A 233 17.61 43.70 -33.46
CA GLN A 233 17.27 44.76 -32.52
C GLN A 233 16.36 44.27 -31.38
N ASN A 234 15.38 43.42 -31.68
CA ASN A 234 14.55 42.80 -30.65
C ASN A 234 15.38 41.89 -29.73
N LEU A 235 16.30 41.11 -30.29
CA LEU A 235 17.18 40.23 -29.51
C LEU A 235 18.11 41.05 -28.61
N LYS A 236 18.68 42.15 -29.12
CA LYS A 236 19.49 43.07 -28.32
C LYS A 236 18.69 43.70 -27.18
N TYR A 237 17.47 44.16 -27.45
CA TYR A 237 16.55 44.68 -26.43
C TYR A 237 16.22 43.64 -25.35
N ALA A 238 16.00 42.37 -25.75
CA ALA A 238 15.74 41.26 -24.83
C ALA A 238 16.90 41.05 -23.86
N ILE A 239 18.12 41.01 -24.39
CA ILE A 239 19.34 40.76 -23.63
C ILE A 239 19.60 41.94 -22.68
N GLU A 240 19.47 43.17 -23.18
CA GLU A 240 19.65 44.37 -22.35
C GLU A 240 18.61 44.46 -21.23
N THR A 241 17.34 44.16 -21.53
CA THR A 241 16.26 44.15 -20.54
C THR A 241 16.45 43.04 -19.51
N THR A 242 16.79 41.83 -19.96
CA THR A 242 17.12 40.70 -19.09
C THR A 242 18.29 41.04 -18.17
N LYS A 243 19.33 41.67 -18.73
CA LYS A 243 20.48 42.15 -17.95
C LYS A 243 20.03 43.16 -16.89
N GLN A 244 19.24 44.17 -17.25
CA GLN A 244 18.74 45.16 -16.28
C GLN A 244 18.01 44.48 -15.10
N VAL A 245 17.11 43.54 -15.39
CA VAL A 245 16.35 42.81 -14.35
C VAL A 245 17.27 41.95 -13.47
N VAL A 246 18.17 41.16 -14.06
CA VAL A 246 19.04 40.24 -13.32
C VAL A 246 20.07 40.98 -12.44
N TYR A 247 20.50 42.19 -12.82
CA TYR A 247 21.41 42.99 -12.00
C TYR A 247 20.69 43.85 -10.93
N GLU A 248 19.36 43.90 -10.94
CA GLU A 248 18.59 44.66 -9.96
C GLU A 248 18.60 43.96 -8.59
N LYS A 249 19.02 44.68 -7.54
CA LYS A 249 19.19 44.11 -6.19
C LYS A 249 17.89 43.55 -5.63
N SER A 250 16.77 44.24 -5.85
CA SER A 250 15.44 43.82 -5.40
C SER A 250 15.03 42.49 -6.06
N PHE A 251 15.29 42.33 -7.37
CA PHE A 251 15.01 41.09 -8.08
C PHE A 251 15.86 39.93 -7.54
N LEU A 252 17.17 40.14 -7.36
CA LEU A 252 18.06 39.12 -6.82
C LEU A 252 17.64 38.65 -5.41
N ALA A 253 17.19 39.57 -4.55
CA ALA A 253 16.67 39.23 -3.23
C ALA A 253 15.38 38.39 -3.31
N ILE A 254 14.46 38.74 -4.21
CA ILE A 254 13.22 37.98 -4.44
C ILE A 254 13.54 36.57 -4.95
N ILE A 255 14.42 36.45 -5.95
CA ILE A 255 14.82 35.16 -6.53
C ILE A 255 15.51 34.26 -5.49
N LEU A 256 16.47 34.80 -4.74
CA LEU A 256 17.16 34.02 -3.70
C LEU A 256 16.19 33.53 -2.62
N THR A 257 15.28 34.40 -2.16
CA THR A 257 14.29 34.04 -1.14
C THR A 257 13.30 32.99 -1.69
N ASN A 258 12.84 33.17 -2.92
CA ASN A 258 11.93 32.22 -3.56
C ASN A 258 12.61 30.86 -3.84
N PHE A 259 13.90 30.86 -4.18
CA PHE A 259 14.69 29.64 -4.39
C PHE A 259 14.77 28.82 -3.10
N LEU A 260 15.10 29.47 -1.98
CA LEU A 260 15.16 28.82 -0.67
C LEU A 260 13.77 28.34 -0.23
N GLN A 261 12.72 29.15 -0.44
CA GLN A 261 11.35 28.76 -0.12
C GLN A 261 10.90 27.56 -0.93
N THR A 262 11.15 27.55 -2.24
CA THR A 262 10.77 26.46 -3.13
C THR A 262 11.51 25.18 -2.75
N SER A 263 12.81 25.28 -2.45
CA SER A 263 13.61 24.16 -1.95
C SER A 263 12.99 23.57 -0.68
N ARG A 264 12.59 24.43 0.27
CA ARG A 264 11.94 24.01 1.51
C ARG A 264 10.55 23.40 1.30
N SER A 265 9.75 23.95 0.40
CA SER A 265 8.44 23.39 0.04
C SER A 265 8.56 21.97 -0.50
N ILE A 266 9.57 21.72 -1.33
CA ILE A 266 9.79 20.44 -1.99
C ILE A 266 10.42 19.42 -1.06
N ALA A 267 11.32 19.87 -0.18
CA ALA A 267 11.76 19.11 0.97
C ALA A 267 10.58 18.61 1.81
N HIS A 268 9.70 19.52 2.20
CA HIS A 268 8.54 19.19 3.02
C HIS A 268 7.62 18.18 2.30
N MET A 269 7.25 18.42 1.05
CA MET A 269 6.36 17.51 0.31
C MET A 269 6.92 16.09 0.14
N ASN A 270 8.23 15.96 -0.10
CA ASN A 270 8.84 14.64 -0.32
C ASN A 270 9.13 13.88 0.97
N PHE A 271 9.47 14.56 2.06
CA PHE A 271 9.94 13.93 3.30
C PHE A 271 8.95 13.98 4.46
N ALA A 272 7.83 14.70 4.38
CA ALA A 272 6.85 14.76 5.48
C ALA A 272 6.31 13.38 5.88
N SER A 273 6.04 12.48 4.91
CA SER A 273 5.59 11.12 5.22
C SER A 273 6.67 10.32 5.95
N ILE A 274 7.90 10.36 5.43
CA ILE A 274 9.05 9.67 6.00
C ILE A 274 9.33 10.17 7.43
N ALA A 275 9.32 11.49 7.62
CA ALA A 275 9.49 12.10 8.94
C ALA A 275 8.37 11.70 9.90
N THR A 276 7.12 11.64 9.45
CA THR A 276 5.99 11.20 10.28
C THR A 276 6.19 9.77 10.77
N GLU A 277 6.57 8.85 9.88
CA GLU A 277 6.79 7.42 10.22
C GLU A 277 7.96 7.20 11.18
N LEU A 278 9.02 8.01 11.07
CA LEU A 278 10.22 7.89 11.90
C LEU A 278 10.08 8.57 13.26
N ILE A 279 9.40 9.71 13.32
CA ILE A 279 9.38 10.60 14.49
C ILE A 279 8.12 10.38 15.33
N ILE A 280 6.99 10.00 14.71
CA ILE A 280 5.72 9.81 15.43
C ILE A 280 5.47 8.32 15.70
N PRO A 281 5.34 7.92 16.98
CA PRO A 281 5.03 6.56 17.37
C PRO A 281 3.72 6.01 16.76
N GLN A 282 3.74 4.73 16.39
CA GLN A 282 2.64 4.02 15.71
C GLN A 282 1.40 3.81 16.61
N ASP A 283 1.53 3.95 17.94
CA ASP A 283 0.42 3.95 18.88
C ASP A 283 -0.42 5.24 18.81
N ILE A 284 0.20 6.37 18.43
CA ILE A 284 -0.48 7.66 18.28
C ILE A 284 -1.07 7.81 16.88
N LEU A 285 -0.23 7.62 15.86
CA LEU A 285 -0.60 7.66 14.44
C LEU A 285 -0.28 6.32 13.76
N PRO A 286 -1.15 5.30 13.89
CA PRO A 286 -0.94 4.02 13.23
C PRO A 286 -0.99 4.15 11.71
N SER A 287 -0.09 3.46 11.01
CA SER A 287 -0.08 3.35 9.55
C SER A 287 -1.42 2.81 9.02
N GLY A 288 -1.99 3.48 8.03
CA GLY A 288 -3.30 3.14 7.45
C GLY A 288 -4.51 3.53 8.31
N SER A 289 -4.31 4.18 9.46
CA SER A 289 -5.42 4.65 10.29
C SER A 289 -6.09 5.90 9.72
N PHE A 290 -7.38 6.07 10.03
CA PHE A 290 -8.12 7.29 9.71
C PHE A 290 -7.49 8.54 10.37
N ARG A 291 -6.87 8.40 11.55
CA ARG A 291 -6.18 9.49 12.25
C ARG A 291 -4.99 10.02 11.45
N LEU A 292 -4.20 9.12 10.86
CA LEU A 292 -3.07 9.48 9.99
C LEU A 292 -3.57 10.21 8.72
N SER A 293 -4.68 9.76 8.13
CA SER A 293 -5.29 10.45 6.99
C SER A 293 -5.76 11.86 7.33
N ILE A 294 -6.39 12.07 8.49
CA ILE A 294 -6.77 13.42 8.96
C ILE A 294 -5.53 14.29 9.15
N PHE A 295 -4.47 13.75 9.77
CA PHE A 295 -3.24 14.51 10.02
C PHE A 295 -2.63 15.03 8.70
N PHE A 296 -2.47 14.19 7.68
CA PHE A 296 -2.01 14.65 6.37
C PHE A 296 -3.00 15.56 5.64
N ALA A 297 -4.31 15.38 5.82
CA ALA A 297 -5.30 16.30 5.28
C ALA A 297 -5.15 17.71 5.88
N VAL A 298 -4.88 17.82 7.18
CA VAL A 298 -4.58 19.09 7.84
C VAL A 298 -3.30 19.71 7.29
N LEU A 299 -2.22 18.92 7.16
CA LEU A 299 -0.94 19.41 6.63
C LEU A 299 -1.07 19.95 5.20
N THR A 300 -1.89 19.33 4.35
CA THR A 300 -2.00 19.66 2.92
C THR A 300 -3.07 20.72 2.63
N LEU A 301 -4.26 20.62 3.23
CA LEU A 301 -5.38 21.53 2.97
C LEU A 301 -5.37 22.77 3.87
N GLY A 302 -4.84 22.64 5.10
CA GLY A 302 -4.79 23.73 6.07
C GLY A 302 -4.18 25.03 5.52
N PRO A 303 -2.98 25.01 4.89
CA PRO A 303 -2.35 26.22 4.36
C PRO A 303 -3.23 26.94 3.31
N GLN A 304 -3.87 26.19 2.41
CA GLN A 304 -4.73 26.74 1.36
C GLN A 304 -5.99 27.39 1.95
N LEU A 305 -6.63 26.71 2.92
CA LEU A 305 -7.81 27.24 3.60
C LEU A 305 -7.50 28.53 4.37
N ILE A 306 -6.34 28.59 5.05
CA ILE A 306 -5.88 29.78 5.76
C ILE A 306 -5.77 30.98 4.82
N LEU A 307 -5.15 30.82 3.64
CA LEU A 307 -5.05 31.90 2.65
C LEU A 307 -6.43 32.36 2.14
N ILE A 308 -7.33 31.42 1.87
CA ILE A 308 -8.66 31.71 1.30
C ILE A 308 -9.53 32.50 2.30
N PHE A 309 -9.50 32.11 3.57
CA PHE A 309 -10.34 32.75 4.60
C PHE A 309 -9.75 34.05 5.16
N ASN A 310 -8.43 34.25 5.10
CA ASN A 310 -7.76 35.42 5.70
C ASN A 310 -7.46 36.57 4.72
N GLU A 311 -8.11 36.61 3.55
CA GLU A 311 -7.97 37.67 2.54
C GLU A 311 -8.01 39.10 3.14
N LYS A 312 -8.99 39.37 4.02
CA LYS A 312 -9.17 40.70 4.64
C LYS A 312 -8.00 41.07 5.56
N ALA A 313 -7.45 40.10 6.29
CA ALA A 313 -6.33 40.31 7.18
C ALA A 313 -5.05 40.59 6.39
N ILE A 314 -4.82 39.83 5.31
CA ILE A 314 -3.68 40.04 4.40
C ILE A 314 -3.74 41.43 3.76
N ASN A 315 -4.92 41.86 3.31
CA ASN A 315 -5.12 43.21 2.76
C ASN A 315 -4.82 44.32 3.76
N LYS A 316 -5.18 44.14 5.04
CA LYS A 316 -4.95 45.14 6.09
C LYS A 316 -3.48 45.22 6.52
N ALA A 317 -2.82 44.06 6.64
CA ALA A 317 -1.43 43.97 7.09
C ALA A 317 -0.41 44.27 5.99
N GLY A 318 -0.76 43.96 4.74
CA GLY A 318 0.14 44.00 3.58
C GLY A 318 0.88 42.67 3.39
N SER A 319 0.92 42.18 2.15
CA SER A 319 1.48 40.87 1.78
C SER A 319 2.93 40.67 2.23
N PHE A 320 3.77 41.70 2.10
CA PHE A 320 5.18 41.64 2.50
C PHE A 320 5.35 41.48 4.02
N LYS A 321 4.56 42.18 4.84
CA LYS A 321 4.60 42.05 6.30
C LYS A 321 4.10 40.68 6.76
N VAL A 322 3.07 40.14 6.11
CA VAL A 322 2.56 38.79 6.38
C VAL A 322 3.64 37.73 6.09
N LEU A 323 4.35 37.87 4.97
CA LEU A 323 5.46 37.00 4.62
C LEU A 323 6.60 37.06 5.64
N GLN A 324 7.02 38.26 6.05
CA GLN A 324 8.04 38.42 7.11
C GLN A 324 7.59 37.77 8.42
N PHE A 325 6.35 38.01 8.85
CA PHE A 325 5.80 37.41 10.07
C PHE A 325 5.76 35.88 10.00
N SER A 326 5.41 35.31 8.84
CA SER A 326 5.42 33.85 8.63
C SER A 326 6.84 33.26 8.73
N TYR A 327 7.86 33.94 8.20
CA TYR A 327 9.25 33.52 8.38
C TYR A 327 9.71 33.60 9.84
N ILE A 328 9.29 34.62 10.58
CA ILE A 328 9.57 34.75 12.01
C ILE A 328 8.95 33.58 12.78
N ILE A 329 7.65 33.31 12.58
CA ILE A 329 6.97 32.15 13.20
C ILE A 329 7.71 30.86 12.87
N SER A 330 8.03 30.67 11.59
CA SER A 330 8.74 29.49 11.13
C SER A 330 10.09 29.31 11.84
N PHE A 331 10.88 30.38 11.98
CA PHE A 331 12.17 30.32 12.66
C PHE A 331 11.99 29.90 14.13
N PHE A 332 11.07 30.55 14.84
CA PHE A 332 10.80 30.23 16.24
C PHE A 332 10.18 28.84 16.45
N SER A 333 9.38 28.36 15.49
CA SER A 333 8.82 27.00 15.56
C SER A 333 9.91 25.93 15.59
N GLY A 334 11.09 26.20 14.99
CA GLY A 334 12.24 25.31 15.05
C GLY A 334 12.71 24.99 16.48
N PHE A 335 12.48 25.87 17.46
CA PHE A 335 12.81 25.58 18.87
C PHE A 335 11.96 24.45 19.46
N LEU A 336 10.80 24.13 18.89
CA LEU A 336 10.00 22.98 19.31
C LEU A 336 10.76 21.66 19.10
N LEU A 337 11.68 21.60 18.13
CA LEU A 337 12.52 20.43 17.89
C LEU A 337 13.54 20.16 19.01
N VAL A 338 13.83 21.15 19.88
CA VAL A 338 14.67 20.93 21.08
C VAL A 338 13.99 19.96 22.04
N PHE A 339 12.66 19.92 22.04
CA PHE A 339 11.84 18.99 22.82
C PHE A 339 11.37 17.80 21.96
N SER A 340 12.22 17.33 21.05
CA SER A 340 11.91 16.25 20.09
C SER A 340 11.47 14.93 20.72
N SER A 341 11.70 14.73 22.03
CA SER A 341 11.22 13.57 22.77
C SER A 341 9.68 13.51 22.90
N SER A 342 8.97 14.64 22.71
CA SER A 342 7.51 14.66 22.75
C SER A 342 6.91 14.55 21.34
N PRO A 343 6.19 13.45 21.02
CA PRO A 343 5.61 13.27 19.70
C PRO A 343 4.53 14.31 19.37
N TYR A 344 3.81 14.81 20.38
CA TYR A 344 2.81 15.86 20.18
C TYR A 344 3.43 17.21 19.81
N LEU A 345 4.59 17.57 20.38
CA LEU A 345 5.30 18.80 20.00
C LEU A 345 5.87 18.68 18.59
N ASN A 346 6.34 17.50 18.19
CA ASN A 346 6.75 17.23 16.81
C ASN A 346 5.57 17.39 15.83
N MET A 347 4.39 16.85 16.16
CA MET A 347 3.18 17.04 15.35
C MET A 347 2.81 18.52 15.23
N ILE A 348 2.86 19.29 16.32
CA ILE A 348 2.58 20.73 16.31
C ILE A 348 3.60 21.46 15.43
N PHE A 349 4.90 21.14 15.56
CA PHE A 349 5.95 21.69 14.71
C PHE A 349 5.66 21.41 13.23
N MET A 350 5.34 20.17 12.87
CA MET A 350 5.03 19.80 11.47
C MET A 350 3.82 20.56 10.92
N ILE A 351 2.80 20.81 11.74
CA ILE A 351 1.64 21.63 11.34
C ILE A 351 2.05 23.08 11.10
N ILE A 352 2.79 23.69 12.03
CA ILE A 352 3.26 25.08 11.89
C ILE A 352 4.20 25.21 10.69
N ASP A 353 5.12 24.28 10.50
CA ASP A 353 6.05 24.24 9.37
C ASP A 353 5.28 24.15 8.06
N SER A 354 4.34 23.20 7.93
CA SER A 354 3.51 23.06 6.73
C SER A 354 2.71 24.33 6.42
N ILE A 355 2.06 24.92 7.42
CA ILE A 355 1.31 26.17 7.26
C ILE A 355 2.23 27.30 6.78
N THR A 356 3.35 27.53 7.46
CA THR A 356 4.27 28.62 7.10
C THR A 356 4.88 28.43 5.72
N VAL A 357 5.24 27.20 5.35
CA VAL A 357 5.85 26.89 4.05
C VAL A 357 4.88 27.09 2.89
N HIS A 358 3.69 26.50 2.98
CA HIS A 358 2.75 26.46 1.85
C HIS A 358 1.88 27.73 1.75
N THR A 359 1.74 28.50 2.84
CA THR A 359 1.07 29.81 2.83
C THR A 359 1.92 30.88 2.15
N ILE A 360 3.26 30.80 2.29
CA ILE A 360 4.20 31.77 1.70
C ILE A 360 4.29 31.61 0.18
N ALA A 361 4.29 30.38 -0.34
CA ALA A 361 4.57 30.11 -1.76
C ALA A 361 3.67 30.91 -2.74
N PRO A 362 2.33 30.99 -2.55
CA PRO A 362 1.46 31.82 -3.39
C PRO A 362 1.72 33.33 -3.32
N MET A 363 2.30 33.81 -2.21
CA MET A 363 2.57 35.24 -2.03
C MET A 363 3.70 35.74 -2.93
N PHE A 364 4.58 34.85 -3.42
CA PHE A 364 5.61 35.23 -4.39
C PHE A 364 5.03 35.73 -5.71
N ASN A 365 3.85 35.25 -6.13
CA ASN A 365 3.17 35.82 -7.31
C ASN A 365 2.78 37.28 -7.08
N ILE A 366 2.42 37.66 -5.84
CA ILE A 366 2.13 39.06 -5.49
C ILE A 366 3.42 39.88 -5.53
N ILE A 367 4.49 39.40 -4.87
CA ILE A 367 5.75 40.13 -4.76
C ILE A 367 6.42 40.32 -6.12
N ILE A 368 6.41 39.30 -6.97
CA ILE A 368 6.91 39.41 -8.34
C ILE A 368 6.08 40.44 -9.12
N SER A 369 4.75 40.45 -8.95
CA SER A 369 3.90 41.46 -9.59
C SER A 369 4.13 42.87 -9.05
N ASP A 370 4.45 43.03 -7.76
CA ASP A 370 4.83 44.33 -7.18
C ASP A 370 6.16 44.81 -7.77
N PHE A 371 7.13 43.90 -7.97
CA PHE A 371 8.40 44.20 -8.61
C PHE A 371 8.23 44.60 -10.08
N VAL A 372 7.28 44.03 -10.81
CA VAL A 372 6.95 44.44 -12.19
C VAL A 372 6.56 45.93 -12.23
N ASP A 373 5.69 46.37 -11.32
CA ASP A 373 5.26 47.78 -11.26
C ASP A 373 6.42 48.69 -10.84
N GLU A 374 7.25 48.24 -9.90
CA GLU A 374 8.44 48.99 -9.46
C GLU A 374 9.47 49.14 -10.58
N ASP A 375 9.77 48.08 -11.32
CA ASP A 375 10.69 48.09 -12.46
C ASP A 375 10.20 49.04 -13.56
N ALA A 376 8.88 49.03 -13.85
CA ALA A 376 8.28 49.92 -14.83
C ALA A 376 8.49 51.40 -14.45
N ARG A 377 8.25 51.75 -13.17
CA ARG A 377 8.47 53.09 -12.64
C ARG A 377 9.95 53.49 -12.61
N LYS A 378 10.82 52.61 -12.11
CA LYS A 378 12.26 52.88 -11.94
C LYS A 378 12.98 53.09 -13.28
N ASN A 379 12.61 52.33 -14.29
CA ASN A 379 13.22 52.38 -15.62
C ASN A 379 12.44 53.24 -16.63
N ASN A 380 11.45 54.04 -16.18
CA ASN A 380 10.60 54.89 -17.02
C ASN A 380 10.02 54.15 -18.24
N ARG A 381 9.56 52.90 -18.04
CA ARG A 381 8.93 52.09 -19.10
C ARG A 381 7.47 52.49 -19.24
N GLY A 382 6.96 52.59 -20.48
CA GLY A 382 5.55 52.88 -20.74
C GLY A 382 4.58 51.75 -20.34
N SER A 383 5.09 50.52 -20.17
CA SER A 383 4.37 49.38 -19.60
C SER A 383 5.36 48.47 -18.86
N GLY A 384 4.88 47.73 -17.86
CA GLY A 384 5.67 46.68 -17.22
C GLY A 384 6.05 45.57 -18.19
N ILE A 385 7.09 44.80 -17.83
CA ILE A 385 7.62 43.66 -18.61
C ILE A 385 7.39 42.32 -17.89
N PRO A 386 6.15 41.99 -17.51
CA PRO A 386 5.89 40.88 -16.60
C PRO A 386 6.26 39.51 -17.20
N SER A 387 6.12 39.30 -18.52
CA SER A 387 6.46 38.02 -19.15
C SER A 387 7.94 37.66 -18.99
N ILE A 388 8.84 38.65 -19.12
CA ILE A 388 10.28 38.46 -18.91
C ILE A 388 10.58 38.22 -17.42
N ILE A 389 9.96 38.96 -16.51
CA ILE A 389 10.22 38.83 -15.08
C ILE A 389 9.75 37.46 -14.56
N PHE A 390 8.55 37.01 -14.94
CA PHE A 390 8.02 35.70 -14.53
C PHE A 390 8.80 34.54 -15.15
N SER A 391 9.27 34.67 -16.41
CA SER A 391 10.08 33.63 -17.03
C SER A 391 11.48 33.51 -16.43
N LEU A 392 12.11 34.64 -16.11
CA LEU A 392 13.39 34.66 -15.39
C LEU A 392 13.24 34.06 -13.98
N ASN A 393 12.14 34.35 -13.29
CA ASN A 393 11.85 33.68 -12.03
C ASN A 393 11.73 32.16 -12.21
N ALA A 394 10.99 31.66 -13.19
CA ALA A 394 10.87 30.23 -13.45
C ALA A 394 12.24 29.56 -13.71
N LEU A 395 13.11 30.20 -14.48
CA LEU A 395 14.47 29.73 -14.78
C LEU A 395 15.29 29.44 -13.52
N PHE A 396 15.27 30.34 -12.54
CA PHE A 396 16.05 30.18 -11.31
C PHE A 396 15.39 29.23 -10.31
N ILE A 397 14.05 29.14 -10.30
CA ILE A 397 13.31 28.38 -9.30
C ILE A 397 13.18 26.89 -9.64
N LYS A 398 13.04 26.53 -10.91
CA LYS A 398 12.95 25.11 -11.34
C LYS A 398 14.14 24.24 -10.87
N PRO A 399 15.41 24.69 -10.93
CA PRO A 399 16.55 23.92 -10.38
C PRO A 399 16.45 23.62 -8.88
N ALA A 400 15.85 24.51 -8.09
CA ALA A 400 15.64 24.30 -6.65
C ALA A 400 14.79 23.04 -6.38
N GLN A 401 13.88 22.72 -7.30
CA GLN A 401 13.01 21.56 -7.23
C GLN A 401 13.77 20.23 -7.32
N SER A 402 14.81 20.20 -8.15
CA SER A 402 15.63 19.00 -8.34
C SER A 402 16.74 18.87 -7.30
N LEU A 403 17.31 20.00 -6.85
CA LEU A 403 18.45 20.00 -5.92
C LEU A 403 18.04 19.69 -4.47
N ALA A 404 16.89 20.16 -4.02
CA ALA A 404 16.49 20.04 -2.62
C ALA A 404 16.37 18.58 -2.13
N PRO A 405 15.73 17.65 -2.86
CA PRO A 405 15.66 16.26 -2.41
C PRO A 405 17.02 15.58 -2.33
N VAL A 406 17.91 15.84 -3.30
CA VAL A 406 19.25 15.25 -3.35
C VAL A 406 20.07 15.67 -2.13
N LEU A 407 20.04 16.96 -1.78
CA LEU A 407 20.73 17.49 -0.61
C LEU A 407 20.25 16.84 0.68
N ILE A 408 18.94 16.67 0.85
CA ILE A 408 18.35 16.08 2.06
C ILE A 408 18.72 14.61 2.19
N VAL A 409 18.62 13.82 1.11
CA VAL A 409 19.03 12.41 1.13
C VAL A 409 20.51 12.28 1.48
N HIS A 410 21.36 13.16 0.95
CA HIS A 410 22.78 13.18 1.31
C HIS A 410 22.99 13.40 2.82
N ILE A 411 22.29 14.38 3.41
CA ILE A 411 22.33 14.67 4.86
C ILE A 411 21.81 13.47 5.68
N LEU A 412 20.68 12.88 5.29
CA LEU A 412 20.10 11.71 5.96
C LEU A 412 21.04 10.50 5.92
N ASN A 413 21.65 10.24 4.77
CA ASN A 413 22.60 9.13 4.60
C ASN A 413 23.87 9.36 5.43
N GLY A 414 24.40 10.58 5.46
CA GLY A 414 25.51 10.96 6.33
C GLY A 414 25.19 10.77 7.83
N SER A 415 23.91 10.82 8.19
CA SER A 415 23.41 10.61 9.56
C SER A 415 23.01 9.16 9.87
N GLY A 416 23.29 8.21 8.96
CA GLY A 416 23.05 6.78 9.18
C GLY A 416 21.65 6.27 8.80
N TYR A 417 20.85 7.04 8.06
CA TYR A 417 19.50 6.64 7.64
C TYR A 417 19.46 5.28 6.91
N GLN A 418 20.42 4.99 6.03
CA GLN A 418 20.50 3.67 5.37
C GLN A 418 20.74 2.52 6.34
N MET A 419 21.53 2.73 7.39
CA MET A 419 21.79 1.71 8.40
C MET A 419 20.53 1.42 9.22
N LEU A 420 19.75 2.46 9.55
CA LEU A 420 18.46 2.31 10.22
C LEU A 420 17.48 1.50 9.35
N ILE A 421 17.34 1.85 8.06
CA ILE A 421 16.48 1.09 7.13
C ILE A 421 16.95 -0.36 7.03
N ALA A 422 18.24 -0.61 6.86
CA ALA A 422 18.79 -1.95 6.78
C ALA A 422 18.51 -2.76 8.05
N ALA A 423 18.63 -2.14 9.23
CA ALA A 423 18.31 -2.77 10.52
C ALA A 423 16.82 -3.11 10.66
N ILE A 424 15.92 -2.20 10.24
CA ILE A 424 14.47 -2.44 10.23
C ILE A 424 14.12 -3.60 9.31
N ILE A 425 14.65 -3.60 8.07
CA ILE A 425 14.42 -4.67 7.09
C ILE A 425 14.94 -6.00 7.63
N LEU A 426 16.15 -6.02 8.20
CA LEU A 426 16.74 -7.23 8.76
C LEU A 426 15.91 -7.75 9.94
N THR A 427 15.46 -6.87 10.83
CA THR A 427 14.62 -7.25 11.98
C THR A 427 13.30 -7.84 11.53
N ASP A 428 12.66 -7.25 10.52
CA ASP A 428 11.41 -7.76 9.97
C ASP A 428 11.61 -9.10 9.25
N ALA A 429 12.71 -9.25 8.50
CA ALA A 429 13.10 -10.51 7.87
C ALA A 429 13.45 -11.62 8.89
N MET A 430 13.90 -11.25 10.09
CA MET A 430 14.23 -12.19 11.16
C MET A 430 13.01 -12.72 11.91
N LYS A 431 11.88 -11.98 11.96
CA LYS A 431 10.64 -12.41 12.64
C LYS A 431 10.17 -13.82 12.24
N PRO A 432 10.10 -14.21 10.95
CA PRO A 432 9.69 -15.56 10.55
C PRO A 432 10.74 -16.64 10.79
N ILE A 433 12.02 -16.28 10.94
CA ILE A 433 13.11 -17.25 11.06
C ILE A 433 13.07 -17.97 12.41
N VAL A 434 12.79 -17.25 13.50
CA VAL A 434 12.71 -17.82 14.85
C VAL A 434 11.68 -18.96 14.95
N PRO A 435 10.39 -18.77 14.63
CA PRO A 435 9.40 -19.85 14.69
C PRO A 435 9.70 -20.97 13.68
N CYS A 436 10.23 -20.65 12.49
CA CYS A 436 10.59 -21.65 11.49
C CYS A 436 11.74 -22.55 11.96
N ALA A 437 12.79 -21.96 12.53
CA ALA A 437 13.93 -22.67 13.08
C ALA A 437 13.50 -23.53 14.28
N LEU A 438 12.68 -22.98 15.18
CA LEU A 438 12.13 -23.74 16.31
C LEU A 438 11.33 -24.96 15.85
N LEU A 439 10.44 -24.84 14.87
CA LEU A 439 9.64 -25.97 14.38
C LEU A 439 10.47 -26.99 13.58
N SER A 440 11.35 -26.51 12.70
CA SER A 440 12.08 -27.37 11.75
C SER A 440 13.29 -28.03 12.39
N CYS A 441 14.12 -27.28 13.12
CA CYS A 441 15.35 -27.81 13.69
C CYS A 441 15.06 -28.73 14.88
N SER A 442 14.02 -28.45 15.69
CA SER A 442 13.64 -29.31 16.82
C SER A 442 13.19 -30.72 16.41
N MET A 443 12.91 -30.92 15.11
CA MET A 443 12.65 -32.25 14.55
C MET A 443 13.85 -33.19 14.72
N VAL A 444 15.08 -32.67 14.73
CA VAL A 444 16.29 -33.50 14.92
C VAL A 444 16.34 -34.09 16.32
N PRO A 445 16.37 -33.30 17.42
CA PRO A 445 16.36 -33.87 18.77
C PRO A 445 15.08 -34.69 19.05
N PHE A 446 13.94 -34.29 18.49
CA PHE A 446 12.72 -35.08 18.56
C PHE A 446 12.88 -36.48 17.95
N ALA A 447 13.42 -36.56 16.72
CA ALA A 447 13.69 -37.83 16.05
C ALA A 447 14.77 -38.64 16.78
N THR A 448 15.81 -38.00 17.33
CA THR A 448 16.82 -38.66 18.16
C THR A 448 16.18 -39.34 19.37
N CYS A 449 15.31 -38.64 20.11
CA CYS A 449 14.56 -39.22 21.22
C CYS A 449 13.65 -40.36 20.77
N SER A 450 12.97 -40.23 19.63
CA SER A 450 12.11 -41.28 19.08
C SER A 450 12.90 -42.55 18.71
N MET A 451 14.09 -42.41 18.11
CA MET A 451 14.94 -43.55 17.79
C MET A 451 15.42 -44.25 19.08
N ALA A 452 15.73 -43.49 20.13
CA ALA A 452 16.07 -44.04 21.43
C ALA A 452 14.88 -44.81 22.05
N ILE A 453 13.67 -44.25 22.01
CA ILE A 453 12.44 -44.95 22.44
C ILE A 453 12.23 -46.23 21.63
N GLY A 454 12.46 -46.19 20.32
CA GLY A 454 12.38 -47.36 19.44
C GLY A 454 13.42 -48.44 19.75
N ALA A 455 14.62 -48.07 20.21
CA ALA A 455 15.61 -49.04 20.70
C ALA A 455 15.18 -49.64 22.04
N ILE A 456 14.66 -48.82 22.96
CA ILE A 456 14.15 -49.26 24.27
C ILE A 456 12.93 -50.19 24.10
N SER A 457 12.10 -49.99 23.08
CA SER A 457 10.90 -50.78 22.83
C SER A 457 11.17 -52.27 22.57
N TRP A 458 12.43 -52.65 22.34
CA TRP A 458 12.83 -54.05 22.16
C TRP A 458 12.90 -54.83 23.48
N VAL A 459 13.04 -54.11 24.60
CA VAL A 459 13.22 -54.70 25.94
C VAL A 459 12.11 -54.34 26.93
N VAL A 460 11.26 -53.35 26.62
CA VAL A 460 10.12 -52.95 27.47
C VAL A 460 8.77 -53.35 26.86
N PRO A 461 7.71 -53.53 27.66
CA PRO A 461 6.37 -53.81 27.15
C PRO A 461 5.88 -52.74 26.18
N SER A 462 5.13 -53.16 25.15
CA SER A 462 4.60 -52.27 24.10
C SER A 462 3.79 -51.09 24.66
N LYS A 463 3.04 -51.30 25.75
CA LYS A 463 2.28 -50.25 26.43
C LYS A 463 3.18 -49.16 27.04
N VAL A 464 4.35 -49.53 27.57
CA VAL A 464 5.31 -48.57 28.14
C VAL A 464 5.94 -47.74 27.03
N SER A 465 6.34 -48.39 25.94
CA SER A 465 6.89 -47.69 24.76
C SER A 465 5.88 -46.72 24.14
N GLN A 466 4.60 -47.11 24.02
CA GLN A 466 3.53 -46.22 23.55
C GLN A 466 3.31 -45.01 24.46
N LYS A 467 3.37 -45.20 25.80
CA LYS A 467 3.28 -44.07 26.75
C LYS A 467 4.44 -43.09 26.60
N LEU A 468 5.67 -43.61 26.41
CA LEU A 468 6.85 -42.77 26.18
C LEU A 468 6.74 -42.00 24.87
N ASP A 469 6.29 -42.65 23.80
CA ASP A 469 6.08 -42.00 22.50
C ASP A 469 4.99 -40.91 22.58
N ASN A 470 3.84 -41.20 23.21
CA ASN A 470 2.79 -40.20 23.45
C ASN A 470 3.30 -39.01 24.28
N ALA A 471 4.15 -39.24 25.30
CA ALA A 471 4.74 -38.16 26.09
C ALA A 471 5.74 -37.29 25.29
N LEU A 472 6.55 -37.92 24.44
CA LEU A 472 7.45 -37.21 23.52
C LEU A 472 6.64 -36.38 22.51
N TYR A 473 5.61 -36.98 21.91
CA TYR A 473 4.72 -36.30 20.96
C TYR A 473 3.99 -35.12 21.60
N ARG A 474 3.44 -35.32 22.81
CA ARG A 474 2.83 -34.26 23.62
C ARG A 474 3.79 -33.07 23.77
N SER A 475 5.05 -33.35 24.08
CA SER A 475 6.07 -32.31 24.25
C SER A 475 6.30 -31.54 22.93
N TYR A 476 6.35 -32.23 21.79
CA TYR A 476 6.52 -31.58 20.50
C TYR A 476 5.28 -30.77 20.08
N MET A 477 4.07 -31.29 20.30
CA MET A 477 2.83 -30.54 20.09
C MET A 477 2.77 -29.27 20.94
N ARG A 478 3.25 -29.32 22.19
CA ARG A 478 3.33 -28.15 23.08
C ARG A 478 4.34 -27.12 22.62
N LEU A 479 5.46 -27.53 22.01
CA LEU A 479 6.36 -26.61 21.29
C LEU A 479 5.63 -25.97 20.09
N CYS A 480 4.87 -26.73 19.31
CA CYS A 480 4.08 -26.16 18.22
C CYS A 480 3.05 -25.15 18.74
N LEU A 481 2.35 -25.46 19.84
CA LEU A 481 1.40 -24.54 20.47
C LEU A 481 2.08 -23.29 21.02
N PHE A 482 3.30 -23.38 21.55
CA PHE A 482 4.09 -22.19 21.91
C PHE A 482 4.25 -21.25 20.70
N VAL A 483 4.59 -21.80 19.54
CA VAL A 483 4.76 -21.01 18.31
C VAL A 483 3.42 -20.46 17.79
N PHE A 484 2.39 -21.32 17.71
CA PHE A 484 1.13 -20.97 17.05
C PHE A 484 0.12 -20.24 17.95
N GLU A 485 0.27 -20.26 19.27
CA GLU A 485 -0.57 -19.50 20.21
C GLU A 485 0.21 -18.44 20.99
N ASN A 486 1.27 -18.81 21.72
CA ASN A 486 1.97 -17.88 22.62
C ASN A 486 2.81 -16.83 21.85
N LEU A 487 3.58 -17.27 20.85
CA LEU A 487 4.43 -16.37 20.04
C LEU A 487 3.61 -15.61 18.99
N SER A 488 2.60 -16.26 18.40
CA SER A 488 1.75 -15.63 17.38
C SER A 488 0.85 -14.54 17.98
N GLY A 489 0.39 -14.72 19.21
CA GLY A 489 -0.62 -13.86 19.83
C GLY A 489 -1.99 -13.95 19.14
N VAL A 490 -2.32 -15.11 18.55
CA VAL A 490 -3.60 -15.32 17.87
C VAL A 490 -4.77 -15.21 18.86
N GLN A 491 -5.85 -14.55 18.43
CA GLN A 491 -7.11 -14.49 19.17
C GLN A 491 -8.02 -15.63 18.68
N ILE A 492 -8.43 -16.51 19.59
CA ILE A 492 -9.24 -17.69 19.26
C ILE A 492 -10.69 -17.46 19.69
N TYR A 493 -11.63 -17.65 18.76
CA TYR A 493 -13.06 -17.54 19.00
C TYR A 493 -13.74 -18.86 18.67
N LEU A 494 -14.45 -19.44 19.63
CA LEU A 494 -15.20 -20.68 19.43
C LEU A 494 -16.68 -20.41 19.19
N HIS A 495 -17.27 -21.17 18.29
CA HIS A 495 -18.68 -21.06 17.90
C HIS A 495 -19.32 -22.45 17.85
N GLY A 496 -20.62 -22.54 18.09
CA GLY A 496 -21.38 -23.79 18.07
C GLY A 496 -22.07 -24.12 19.40
N PRO A 497 -22.85 -25.21 19.43
CA PRO A 497 -23.57 -25.63 20.62
C PRO A 497 -22.64 -26.28 21.64
N LYS A 498 -22.88 -25.99 22.93
CA LYS A 498 -22.23 -26.70 24.07
C LYS A 498 -20.70 -26.69 24.04
N ILE A 499 -20.09 -25.58 23.59
CA ILE A 499 -18.63 -25.42 23.49
C ILE A 499 -17.96 -25.71 24.83
N GLU A 500 -18.53 -25.22 25.93
CA GLU A 500 -18.00 -25.42 27.29
C GLU A 500 -17.96 -26.90 27.68
N GLU A 501 -18.92 -27.72 27.23
CA GLU A 501 -18.90 -29.17 27.47
C GLU A 501 -17.81 -29.87 26.65
N ILE A 502 -17.45 -29.31 25.47
CA ILE A 502 -16.45 -29.87 24.57
C ILE A 502 -15.03 -29.46 24.99
N VAL A 503 -14.86 -28.24 25.47
CA VAL A 503 -13.59 -27.64 25.92
C VAL A 503 -13.48 -27.80 27.44
N ASN A 504 -13.64 -29.03 27.91
CA ASN A 504 -13.61 -29.36 29.33
C ASN A 504 -12.47 -30.35 29.64
N ARG A 505 -11.51 -29.90 30.45
CA ARG A 505 -10.39 -30.72 30.95
C ARG A 505 -10.80 -31.70 32.05
N GLU A 506 -11.97 -31.56 32.65
CA GLU A 506 -12.46 -32.46 33.71
C GLU A 506 -13.25 -33.65 33.18
N LYS A 507 -13.56 -33.67 31.87
CA LYS A 507 -14.25 -34.79 31.22
C LYS A 507 -13.27 -35.93 30.92
N ASP A 508 -13.76 -37.16 30.90
CA ASP A 508 -12.98 -38.29 30.42
C ASP A 508 -12.64 -38.12 28.93
N SER A 509 -11.45 -38.58 28.54
CA SER A 509 -10.95 -38.44 27.18
C SER A 509 -11.72 -39.35 26.23
N GLU A 510 -12.09 -38.82 25.06
CA GLU A 510 -12.84 -39.56 24.03
C GLU A 510 -11.94 -40.01 22.88
N ASN A 511 -12.24 -41.19 22.31
CA ASN A 511 -11.78 -41.61 20.99
C ASN A 511 -12.61 -40.89 19.92
N THR A 512 -11.94 -40.15 19.04
CA THR A 512 -12.64 -39.24 18.12
C THR A 512 -12.07 -39.23 16.72
N ILE A 513 -12.96 -38.98 15.75
CA ILE A 513 -12.60 -38.56 14.41
C ILE A 513 -12.92 -37.07 14.30
N VAL A 514 -11.97 -36.29 13.80
CA VAL A 514 -12.10 -34.86 13.57
C VAL A 514 -12.20 -34.63 12.07
N ILE A 515 -13.28 -34.02 11.58
CA ILE A 515 -13.44 -33.61 10.18
C ILE A 515 -13.39 -32.08 10.08
N SER A 516 -12.63 -31.55 9.13
CA SER A 516 -12.47 -30.10 8.95
C SER A 516 -12.48 -29.69 7.49
N ASN A 517 -12.86 -28.44 7.21
CA ASN A 517 -12.47 -27.78 5.96
C ASN A 517 -10.93 -27.61 5.92
N HIS A 518 -10.37 -27.52 4.72
CA HIS A 518 -8.94 -27.43 4.47
C HIS A 518 -8.62 -26.26 3.54
N GLN A 519 -8.09 -25.17 4.07
CA GLN A 519 -7.79 -23.94 3.35
C GLN A 519 -6.31 -23.53 3.49
N SER A 520 -5.64 -23.91 4.59
CA SER A 520 -4.28 -23.52 4.92
C SER A 520 -3.37 -24.70 5.27
N ASN A 521 -2.05 -24.49 5.22
CA ASN A 521 -1.09 -25.40 5.87
C ASN A 521 -1.06 -25.23 7.40
N VAL A 522 -1.80 -24.29 7.97
CA VAL A 522 -1.97 -24.12 9.42
C VAL A 522 -3.05 -25.03 9.98
N ASP A 523 -4.07 -25.41 9.18
CA ASP A 523 -5.30 -26.07 9.67
C ASP A 523 -5.09 -27.29 10.59
N TRP A 524 -3.98 -28.03 10.43
CA TRP A 524 -3.69 -29.20 11.25
C TRP A 524 -3.42 -28.87 12.73
N ILE A 525 -2.94 -27.67 13.05
CA ILE A 525 -2.68 -27.28 14.44
C ILE A 525 -3.99 -26.92 15.17
N VAL A 526 -5.04 -26.55 14.43
CA VAL A 526 -6.30 -26.10 15.04
C VAL A 526 -6.97 -27.20 15.88
N PRO A 527 -7.09 -28.46 15.40
CA PRO A 527 -7.50 -29.57 16.25
C PRO A 527 -6.58 -29.83 17.45
N VAL A 528 -5.27 -29.53 17.36
CA VAL A 528 -4.32 -29.67 18.48
C VAL A 528 -4.58 -28.58 19.53
N MET A 529 -4.90 -27.36 19.11
CA MET A 529 -5.35 -26.27 19.99
C MET A 529 -6.63 -26.67 20.74
N LEU A 530 -7.54 -27.40 20.12
CA LEU A 530 -8.70 -27.94 20.82
C LEU A 530 -8.32 -29.13 21.73
N GLY A 531 -7.46 -30.03 21.25
CA GLY A 531 -7.05 -31.24 21.96
C GLY A 531 -6.43 -30.98 23.34
N ILE A 532 -5.57 -29.96 23.45
CA ILE A 532 -4.99 -29.57 24.75
C ILE A 532 -6.01 -28.99 25.74
N ARG A 533 -7.19 -28.61 25.26
CA ARG A 533 -8.30 -28.11 26.07
C ARG A 533 -9.38 -29.17 26.30
N HIS A 534 -9.18 -30.40 25.81
CA HIS A 534 -10.14 -31.48 25.87
C HIS A 534 -9.60 -32.67 26.66
N GLY A 535 -10.38 -33.13 27.65
CA GLY A 535 -10.12 -34.35 28.41
C GLY A 535 -9.07 -34.20 29.51
N LYS A 536 -9.19 -35.04 30.56
CA LYS A 536 -8.27 -35.06 31.72
C LYS A 536 -6.80 -35.25 31.36
N GLU A 537 -6.53 -36.10 30.36
CA GLU A 537 -5.15 -36.39 29.96
C GLU A 537 -4.58 -35.43 28.91
N SER A 538 -5.42 -34.50 28.42
CA SER A 538 -5.17 -33.64 27.27
C SER A 538 -4.93 -34.43 25.97
N SER A 539 -5.85 -34.31 25.03
CA SER A 539 -5.90 -35.15 23.82
C SER A 539 -4.84 -34.83 22.76
N GLU A 540 -3.99 -33.81 22.93
CA GLU A 540 -2.94 -33.47 21.97
C GLU A 540 -1.93 -34.60 21.77
N GLN A 541 -1.68 -35.41 22.81
CA GLN A 541 -0.77 -36.56 22.74
C GLN A 541 -1.26 -37.68 21.82
N ALA A 542 -2.57 -37.71 21.60
CA ALA A 542 -3.32 -38.74 20.91
C ALA A 542 -3.66 -38.33 19.47
N PHE A 543 -3.18 -37.17 19.02
CA PHE A 543 -3.50 -36.62 17.72
C PHE A 543 -2.83 -37.41 16.59
N ARG A 544 -3.62 -37.74 15.56
CA ARG A 544 -3.24 -38.48 14.36
C ARG A 544 -3.89 -37.84 13.15
N VAL A 545 -3.29 -38.02 11.97
CA VAL A 545 -3.84 -37.43 10.74
C VAL A 545 -3.83 -38.45 9.60
N MET A 546 -4.90 -38.48 8.81
CA MET A 546 -4.89 -39.09 7.48
C MET A 546 -4.17 -38.18 6.49
N VAL A 547 -2.94 -38.53 6.12
CA VAL A 547 -2.02 -37.67 5.36
C VAL A 547 -1.71 -38.21 3.97
N LYS A 548 -1.41 -37.30 3.04
CA LYS A 548 -0.97 -37.66 1.69
C LYS A 548 0.37 -38.41 1.73
N TYR A 549 0.50 -39.50 0.96
CA TYR A 549 1.72 -40.30 0.84
C TYR A 549 3.01 -39.50 0.59
N SER A 550 2.95 -38.34 -0.08
CA SER A 550 4.12 -37.51 -0.33
C SER A 550 4.78 -36.96 0.95
N ILE A 551 4.05 -36.92 2.08
CA ILE A 551 4.60 -36.48 3.37
C ILE A 551 5.65 -37.46 3.91
N HIS A 552 5.65 -38.74 3.48
CA HIS A 552 6.64 -39.71 3.95
C HIS A 552 8.08 -39.33 3.53
N PHE A 553 8.25 -38.49 2.50
CA PHE A 553 9.55 -38.01 2.04
C PHE A 553 10.08 -36.83 2.86
N VAL A 554 9.31 -36.29 3.81
CA VAL A 554 9.77 -35.20 4.68
C VAL A 554 10.83 -35.76 5.64
N PRO A 555 12.07 -35.22 5.63
CA PRO A 555 13.17 -35.77 6.42
C PRO A 555 12.83 -35.90 7.91
N LEU A 556 13.13 -37.07 8.49
CA LEU A 556 12.83 -37.47 9.88
C LEU A 556 11.34 -37.53 10.24
N PHE A 557 10.58 -36.48 9.94
CA PHE A 557 9.18 -36.32 10.29
C PHE A 557 8.27 -37.38 9.66
N GLY A 558 8.45 -37.67 8.36
CA GLY A 558 7.62 -38.65 7.65
C GLY A 558 7.73 -40.05 8.25
N TRP A 559 8.95 -40.43 8.67
CA TRP A 559 9.19 -41.68 9.39
C TRP A 559 8.55 -41.67 10.77
N TYR A 560 8.76 -40.60 11.54
CA TYR A 560 8.22 -40.51 12.89
C TYR A 560 6.70 -40.61 12.92
N ILE A 561 6.00 -39.82 12.10
CA ILE A 561 4.52 -39.80 12.15
C ILE A 561 3.92 -41.15 11.74
N PHE A 562 4.60 -41.92 10.87
CA PHE A 562 4.21 -43.30 10.57
C PHE A 562 4.24 -44.17 11.83
N GLN A 563 5.35 -44.10 12.59
CA GLN A 563 5.52 -44.85 13.83
C GLN A 563 4.50 -44.42 14.90
N HIS A 564 4.22 -43.12 14.99
CA HIS A 564 3.25 -42.58 15.94
C HIS A 564 1.82 -43.06 15.65
N GLY A 565 1.51 -43.39 14.38
CA GLY A 565 0.22 -43.94 13.96
C GLY A 565 -0.56 -43.07 12.96
N TYR A 566 0.09 -42.14 12.27
CA TYR A 566 -0.53 -41.42 11.17
C TYR A 566 -0.81 -42.37 10.01
N ILE A 567 -1.86 -42.07 9.25
CA ILE A 567 -2.38 -42.95 8.22
C ILE A 567 -2.07 -42.37 6.85
N TYR A 568 -1.22 -43.04 6.06
CA TYR A 568 -0.87 -42.57 4.72
C TYR A 568 -1.89 -43.02 3.66
N VAL A 569 -2.30 -42.07 2.80
CA VAL A 569 -3.23 -42.30 1.70
C VAL A 569 -2.65 -41.90 0.33
N ARG A 570 -2.89 -42.72 -0.70
CA ARG A 570 -2.54 -42.44 -2.11
C ARG A 570 -3.76 -41.94 -2.90
N ARG A 571 -3.53 -41.07 -3.90
CA ARG A 571 -4.59 -40.42 -4.71
C ARG A 571 -4.82 -41.05 -6.10
N PHE A 572 -4.07 -42.08 -6.52
CA PHE A 572 -4.13 -42.63 -7.89
C PHE A 572 -4.21 -44.17 -7.89
N GLY A 573 -5.12 -44.74 -8.69
CA GLY A 573 -5.25 -46.18 -8.95
C GLY A 573 -6.21 -46.94 -8.01
N SER A 574 -6.36 -48.26 -8.25
CA SER A 574 -7.09 -49.18 -7.37
C SER A 574 -6.57 -49.01 -5.94
N PHE A 575 -7.44 -48.55 -5.05
CA PHE A 575 -7.17 -48.35 -3.65
C PHE A 575 -6.58 -49.65 -3.08
N ILE A 576 -5.26 -49.67 -2.81
CA ILE A 576 -4.65 -50.77 -2.06
C ILE A 576 -5.05 -50.52 -0.61
N GLY A 577 -6.20 -51.04 -0.21
CA GLY A 577 -6.76 -50.77 1.11
C GLY A 577 -5.96 -51.37 2.26
N GLU A 578 -5.19 -52.43 2.01
CA GLU A 578 -4.53 -53.21 3.06
C GLU A 578 -3.57 -52.40 3.96
N PRO A 579 -2.66 -51.54 3.45
CA PRO A 579 -1.83 -50.69 4.30
C PRO A 579 -2.64 -49.74 5.19
N VAL A 580 -3.70 -49.14 4.67
CA VAL A 580 -4.58 -48.22 5.42
C VAL A 580 -5.36 -48.99 6.49
N LEU A 581 -5.92 -50.14 6.15
CA LEU A 581 -6.63 -51.03 7.08
C LEU A 581 -5.69 -51.55 8.18
N ARG A 582 -4.41 -51.80 7.88
CA ARG A 582 -3.42 -52.17 8.91
C ARG A 582 -3.16 -51.04 9.89
N GLN A 583 -3.03 -49.80 9.40
CA GLN A 583 -2.82 -48.62 10.26
C GLN A 583 -4.06 -48.33 11.12
N LEU A 584 -5.27 -48.44 10.57
CA LEU A 584 -6.52 -48.32 11.33
C LEU A 584 -6.67 -49.40 12.41
N ARG A 585 -6.36 -50.67 12.07
CA ARG A 585 -6.33 -51.77 13.05
C ARG A 585 -5.30 -51.54 14.16
N TRP A 586 -4.15 -50.95 13.84
CA TRP A 586 -3.17 -50.59 14.86
C TRP A 586 -3.71 -49.49 15.79
N LEU A 587 -4.35 -48.46 15.23
CA LEU A 587 -4.93 -47.36 15.98
C LEU A 587 -6.04 -47.84 16.94
N GLU A 588 -6.94 -48.71 16.47
CA GLU A 588 -8.00 -49.32 17.28
C GLU A 588 -7.46 -50.09 18.50
N ASN A 589 -6.27 -50.69 18.38
CA ASN A 589 -5.62 -51.45 19.45
C ASN A 589 -4.59 -50.63 20.25
N SER A 590 -4.43 -49.33 19.94
CA SER A 590 -3.51 -48.45 20.65
C SER A 590 -4.08 -48.00 22.01
N ILE A 591 -3.22 -47.43 22.87
CA ILE A 591 -3.70 -46.88 24.16
C ILE A 591 -4.68 -45.73 23.88
N PRO A 592 -5.95 -45.82 24.31
CA PRO A 592 -6.89 -44.71 24.17
C PRO A 592 -6.48 -43.52 25.05
N PRO A 593 -6.85 -42.28 24.69
CA PRO A 593 -7.67 -41.91 23.53
C PRO A 593 -6.87 -41.87 22.20
N TYR A 594 -7.56 -41.85 21.05
CA TYR A 594 -7.02 -41.35 19.77
C TYR A 594 -7.86 -40.19 19.20
N TRP A 595 -7.21 -39.25 18.51
CA TRP A 595 -7.84 -38.12 17.83
C TRP A 595 -7.43 -38.11 16.36
N LEU A 596 -8.27 -38.67 15.48
CA LEU A 596 -7.94 -38.85 14.06
C LEU A 596 -8.52 -37.73 13.19
N LEU A 597 -7.67 -36.83 12.72
CA LEU A 597 -8.03 -35.78 11.77
C LEU A 597 -8.11 -36.30 10.33
N ILE A 598 -9.22 -35.97 9.68
CA ILE A 598 -9.49 -36.20 8.27
C ILE A 598 -9.87 -34.86 7.65
N PHE A 599 -9.28 -34.54 6.49
CA PHE A 599 -9.71 -33.43 5.64
C PHE A 599 -10.46 -34.00 4.42
N PRO A 600 -11.81 -34.07 4.45
CA PRO A 600 -12.59 -34.72 3.39
C PRO A 600 -12.45 -34.11 2.01
N GLU A 601 -12.13 -32.81 1.90
CA GLU A 601 -11.81 -32.15 0.63
C GLU A 601 -10.63 -32.82 -0.10
N GLY A 602 -9.80 -33.54 0.65
CA GLY A 602 -8.63 -34.25 0.17
C GLY A 602 -7.47 -33.33 -0.21
N THR A 603 -7.69 -32.04 -0.45
CA THR A 603 -6.69 -31.02 -0.79
C THR A 603 -7.14 -29.64 -0.32
N ARG A 604 -6.18 -28.72 -0.10
CA ARG A 604 -6.49 -27.33 0.25
C ARG A 604 -7.27 -26.62 -0.84
N TYR A 605 -8.41 -26.03 -0.45
CA TYR A 605 -9.12 -25.02 -1.21
C TYR A 605 -8.24 -23.77 -1.40
N SER A 606 -8.32 -23.16 -2.59
CA SER A 606 -7.68 -21.87 -2.88
C SER A 606 -8.34 -21.26 -4.10
N SER A 607 -8.66 -19.97 -4.04
CA SER A 607 -9.24 -19.22 -5.17
C SER A 607 -8.38 -19.26 -6.43
N LYS A 608 -7.06 -19.50 -6.31
CA LYS A 608 -6.12 -19.63 -7.43
C LYS A 608 -6.27 -20.93 -8.24
N LYS A 609 -7.04 -21.92 -7.75
CA LYS A 609 -7.18 -23.26 -8.37
C LYS A 609 -8.52 -23.44 -9.08
N GLU A 610 -8.84 -22.57 -10.03
CA GLU A 610 -10.13 -22.55 -10.71
C GLU A 610 -10.55 -23.89 -11.32
N LYS A 611 -9.63 -24.62 -11.98
CA LYS A 611 -9.93 -25.93 -12.59
C LYS A 611 -10.43 -26.95 -11.57
N LEU A 612 -9.81 -26.96 -10.39
CA LEU A 612 -10.18 -27.85 -9.30
C LEU A 612 -11.57 -27.48 -8.75
N ILE A 613 -11.83 -26.19 -8.54
CA ILE A 613 -13.12 -25.69 -8.07
C ILE A 613 -14.22 -26.03 -9.06
N LYS A 614 -13.99 -25.83 -10.37
CA LYS A 614 -14.93 -26.20 -11.44
C LYS A 614 -15.26 -27.69 -11.40
N SER A 615 -14.26 -28.56 -11.42
CA SER A 615 -14.49 -30.02 -11.37
C SER A 615 -15.22 -30.49 -10.09
N SER A 616 -14.94 -29.84 -8.96
CA SER A 616 -15.65 -30.09 -7.70
C SER A 616 -17.13 -29.71 -7.78
N ASN A 617 -17.43 -28.56 -8.38
CA ASN A 617 -18.80 -28.06 -8.52
C ASN A 617 -19.59 -28.78 -9.61
N GLU A 618 -18.94 -29.29 -10.66
CA GLU A 618 -19.57 -30.18 -11.66
C GLU A 618 -20.10 -31.47 -11.00
N PHE A 619 -19.34 -32.05 -10.07
CA PHE A 619 -19.80 -33.22 -9.31
C PHE A 619 -21.03 -32.91 -8.44
N LEU A 620 -21.03 -31.76 -7.75
CA LEU A 620 -22.17 -31.32 -6.93
C LEU A 620 -23.40 -31.06 -7.81
N HIS A 621 -23.23 -30.40 -8.96
CA HIS A 621 -24.29 -30.15 -9.93
C HIS A 621 -24.92 -31.45 -10.43
N ASN A 622 -24.11 -32.43 -10.81
CA ASN A 622 -24.59 -33.75 -11.25
C ASN A 622 -25.31 -34.53 -10.14
N ALA A 623 -25.03 -34.21 -8.87
CA ALA A 623 -25.71 -34.76 -7.70
C ALA A 623 -26.93 -33.92 -7.25
N GLY A 624 -27.31 -32.87 -8.00
CA GLY A 624 -28.43 -31.99 -7.66
C GLY A 624 -28.18 -31.09 -6.44
N ARG A 625 -26.91 -30.82 -6.11
CA ARG A 625 -26.49 -30.01 -4.95
C ARG A 625 -26.01 -28.61 -5.35
N ARG A 626 -26.07 -27.66 -4.41
CA ARG A 626 -25.62 -26.27 -4.63
C ARG A 626 -24.09 -26.23 -4.82
N PRO A 627 -23.54 -25.39 -5.71
CA PRO A 627 -22.10 -25.20 -5.83
C PRO A 627 -21.51 -24.54 -4.57
N MET A 628 -20.32 -25.00 -4.18
CA MET A 628 -19.53 -24.44 -3.08
C MET A 628 -18.52 -23.41 -3.61
N ARG A 629 -18.41 -22.26 -2.94
CA ARG A 629 -17.54 -21.15 -3.34
C ARG A 629 -16.35 -20.99 -2.41
N ASN A 630 -16.36 -21.54 -1.21
CA ASN A 630 -15.31 -21.38 -0.21
C ASN A 630 -14.70 -22.72 0.28
N THR A 631 -15.35 -23.84 -0.02
CA THR A 631 -14.83 -25.21 0.17
C THR A 631 -14.90 -26.04 -1.11
N LEU A 632 -14.23 -27.20 -1.13
CA LEU A 632 -14.39 -28.24 -2.14
C LEU A 632 -15.42 -29.30 -1.70
N CYS A 633 -15.97 -30.03 -2.67
CA CYS A 633 -16.85 -31.16 -2.41
C CYS A 633 -16.09 -32.23 -1.62
N PRO A 634 -16.62 -32.68 -0.45
CA PRO A 634 -15.95 -33.65 0.38
C PRO A 634 -15.99 -35.05 -0.25
N ARG A 635 -15.00 -35.87 0.10
CA ARG A 635 -14.90 -37.29 -0.28
C ARG A 635 -15.09 -38.16 0.95
N SER A 636 -16.11 -39.03 0.94
CA SER A 636 -16.46 -39.86 2.10
C SER A 636 -15.59 -41.10 2.31
N GLY A 637 -14.79 -41.51 1.31
CA GLY A 637 -14.07 -42.80 1.36
C GLY A 637 -13.14 -42.97 2.56
N GLY A 638 -12.36 -41.94 2.93
CA GLY A 638 -11.47 -41.99 4.09
C GLY A 638 -12.23 -42.07 5.42
N LEU A 639 -13.33 -41.30 5.54
CA LEU A 639 -14.20 -41.32 6.71
C LEU A 639 -14.92 -42.67 6.85
N GLN A 640 -15.44 -43.23 5.75
CA GLN A 640 -16.07 -44.55 5.72
C GLN A 640 -15.12 -45.62 6.27
N LEU A 641 -13.90 -45.68 5.73
CA LEU A 641 -12.90 -46.66 6.17
C LEU A 641 -12.57 -46.54 7.65
N ALA A 642 -12.47 -45.31 8.16
CA ALA A 642 -12.23 -45.08 9.58
C ALA A 642 -13.40 -45.59 10.43
N LEU A 643 -14.64 -45.23 10.10
CA LEU A 643 -15.85 -45.67 10.81
C LEU A 643 -16.02 -47.19 10.80
N ASP A 644 -15.69 -47.86 9.68
CA ASP A 644 -15.80 -49.31 9.54
C ASP A 644 -14.81 -50.08 10.44
N ASN A 645 -13.67 -49.46 10.79
CA ASN A 645 -12.57 -50.13 11.48
C ASN A 645 -12.33 -49.66 12.92
N LEU A 646 -12.82 -48.48 13.30
CA LEU A 646 -12.64 -47.89 14.61
C LEU A 646 -13.90 -48.12 15.46
N ARG A 647 -13.99 -49.30 16.10
CA ARG A 647 -15.20 -49.70 16.85
C ARG A 647 -15.27 -49.00 18.20
N THR A 648 -14.13 -48.70 18.81
CA THR A 648 -13.98 -47.95 20.06
C THR A 648 -14.26 -46.45 19.95
N LEU A 649 -14.66 -45.95 18.78
CA LEU A 649 -14.98 -44.55 18.53
C LEU A 649 -16.16 -44.06 19.39
N ASP A 650 -16.00 -42.91 20.04
CA ASP A 650 -17.07 -42.28 20.84
C ASP A 650 -17.84 -41.21 20.04
N ALA A 651 -17.12 -40.39 19.26
CA ALA A 651 -17.71 -39.24 18.58
C ALA A 651 -16.98 -38.79 17.31
N VAL A 652 -17.69 -38.07 16.45
CA VAL A 652 -17.15 -37.31 15.32
C VAL A 652 -17.29 -35.81 15.61
N TYR A 653 -16.17 -35.09 15.61
CA TYR A 653 -16.12 -33.65 15.72
C TYR A 653 -16.04 -33.01 14.34
N ASP A 654 -16.97 -32.09 14.06
CA ASP A 654 -17.04 -31.35 12.80
C ASP A 654 -16.62 -29.89 13.02
N LEU A 655 -15.50 -29.51 12.40
CA LEU A 655 -14.87 -28.20 12.54
C LEU A 655 -15.03 -27.37 11.27
N THR A 656 -15.34 -26.09 11.44
CA THR A 656 -15.15 -25.07 10.39
C THR A 656 -14.14 -24.05 10.87
N ILE A 657 -13.00 -23.99 10.19
CA ILE A 657 -11.90 -23.07 10.45
C ILE A 657 -12.07 -21.85 9.56
N VAL A 658 -12.05 -20.67 10.18
CA VAL A 658 -12.12 -19.37 9.50
C VAL A 658 -11.00 -18.47 10.04
N TYR A 659 -10.22 -17.87 9.13
CA TYR A 659 -9.11 -16.99 9.46
C TYR A 659 -9.50 -15.53 9.26
N GLY A 660 -9.31 -14.68 10.26
CA GLY A 660 -9.60 -13.24 10.18
C GLY A 660 -8.90 -12.53 9.03
N GLN A 661 -7.69 -12.96 8.67
CA GLN A 661 -6.94 -12.44 7.51
C GLN A 661 -7.70 -12.60 6.18
N THR A 662 -8.61 -13.56 6.07
CA THR A 662 -9.37 -13.80 4.83
C THR A 662 -10.51 -12.80 4.61
N ALA A 663 -10.92 -12.08 5.64
CA ALA A 663 -11.93 -11.00 5.54
C ALA A 663 -11.38 -9.73 4.89
N GLN A 664 -10.05 -9.59 4.77
CA GLN A 664 -9.45 -8.44 4.11
C GLN A 664 -9.90 -8.34 2.64
N GLN A 665 -10.05 -7.11 2.15
CA GLN A 665 -10.47 -6.86 0.77
C GLN A 665 -9.55 -7.57 -0.22
N GLY A 666 -10.14 -8.36 -1.13
CA GLY A 666 -9.39 -9.14 -2.14
C GLY A 666 -8.73 -10.43 -1.63
N ARG A 667 -8.91 -10.79 -0.35
CA ARG A 667 -8.30 -11.99 0.26
C ARG A 667 -9.23 -13.19 0.42
N ARG A 668 -10.47 -13.10 -0.04
CA ARG A 668 -11.42 -14.23 -0.01
C ARG A 668 -10.82 -15.46 -0.70
N GLY A 669 -10.82 -16.60 0.01
CA GLY A 669 -10.24 -17.85 -0.48
C GLY A 669 -8.71 -17.91 -0.48
N LEU A 670 -8.03 -16.96 0.19
CA LEU A 670 -6.57 -16.90 0.36
C LEU A 670 -6.20 -16.95 1.85
N ALA A 671 -6.45 -18.10 2.48
CA ALA A 671 -6.10 -18.37 3.87
C ALA A 671 -4.60 -18.18 4.13
N PRO A 672 -4.21 -17.67 5.33
CA PRO A 672 -2.82 -17.35 5.64
C PRO A 672 -1.98 -18.62 5.71
N GLY A 673 -0.76 -18.58 5.20
CA GLY A 673 0.22 -19.63 5.47
C GLY A 673 0.79 -19.57 6.89
N MET A 674 1.55 -20.57 7.32
CA MET A 674 2.19 -20.60 8.66
C MET A 674 2.94 -19.31 9.04
N PHE A 675 3.76 -18.77 8.14
CA PHE A 675 4.51 -17.53 8.40
C PHE A 675 3.59 -16.33 8.61
N GLU A 676 2.60 -16.19 7.74
CA GLU A 676 1.63 -15.10 7.81
C GLU A 676 0.74 -15.21 9.05
N PHE A 677 0.38 -16.44 9.44
CA PHE A 677 -0.37 -16.68 10.66
C PHE A 677 0.43 -16.27 11.91
N CYS A 678 1.71 -16.67 12.00
CA CYS A 678 2.54 -16.36 13.15
C CYS A 678 3.04 -14.90 13.18
N CYS A 679 3.42 -14.34 12.04
CA CYS A 679 4.13 -13.06 11.94
C CYS A 679 3.34 -11.94 11.26
N GLY A 680 2.09 -12.20 10.83
CA GLY A 680 1.24 -11.21 10.17
C GLY A 680 0.80 -10.05 11.08
N SER A 681 0.04 -9.10 10.51
CA SER A 681 -0.47 -7.95 11.27
C SER A 681 -1.39 -8.39 12.41
N ALA A 682 -1.15 -7.86 13.62
CA ALA A 682 -1.88 -8.22 14.84
C ALA A 682 -3.40 -8.02 14.73
N GLN A 683 -3.83 -6.98 13.98
CA GLN A 683 -5.25 -6.69 13.76
C GLN A 683 -6.02 -7.87 13.15
N PHE A 684 -5.36 -8.72 12.38
CA PHE A 684 -6.01 -9.79 11.62
C PHE A 684 -5.66 -11.20 12.09
N LYS A 685 -4.92 -11.36 13.20
CA LYS A 685 -4.60 -12.67 13.78
C LYS A 685 -5.77 -13.21 14.61
N GLN A 686 -6.90 -13.43 13.95
CA GLN A 686 -8.10 -14.00 14.55
C GLN A 686 -8.38 -15.37 13.95
N LEU A 687 -8.73 -16.33 14.79
CA LEU A 687 -9.06 -17.69 14.41
C LEU A 687 -10.45 -18.01 14.95
N HIS A 688 -11.42 -18.17 14.05
CA HIS A 688 -12.78 -18.55 14.40
C HIS A 688 -12.97 -20.04 14.09
N ILE A 689 -13.43 -20.79 15.08
CA ILE A 689 -13.60 -22.24 15.00
C ILE A 689 -15.05 -22.56 15.34
N HIS A 690 -15.84 -22.97 14.34
CA HIS A 690 -17.17 -23.52 14.58
C HIS A 690 -17.05 -25.02 14.83
N LEU A 691 -17.66 -25.50 15.91
CA LEU A 691 -17.49 -26.85 16.41
C LEU A 691 -18.84 -27.51 16.67
N ASN A 692 -19.04 -28.69 16.08
CA ASN A 692 -20.18 -29.56 16.38
C ASN A 692 -19.67 -30.94 16.79
N ARG A 693 -20.27 -31.54 17.82
CA ARG A 693 -19.99 -32.92 18.26
C ARG A 693 -21.16 -33.82 17.90
N PHE A 694 -20.88 -34.90 17.17
CA PHE A 694 -21.85 -35.96 16.87
C PHE A 694 -21.42 -37.24 17.60
N ALA A 695 -22.31 -37.84 18.39
CA ALA A 695 -22.07 -39.18 18.91
C ALA A 695 -21.98 -40.18 17.74
N LYS A 696 -21.23 -41.28 17.92
CA LYS A 696 -21.06 -42.29 16.86
C LYS A 696 -22.39 -42.76 16.26
N GLU A 697 -23.41 -42.92 17.09
CA GLU A 697 -24.74 -43.40 16.70
C GLU A 697 -25.50 -42.40 15.80
N GLN A 698 -25.11 -41.12 15.85
CA GLN A 698 -25.70 -40.06 15.04
C GLN A 698 -25.08 -39.97 13.64
N VAL A 699 -23.98 -40.70 13.40
CA VAL A 699 -23.27 -40.68 12.11
C VAL A 699 -23.69 -41.91 11.30
N PRO A 700 -24.24 -41.73 10.08
CA PRO A 700 -24.68 -42.85 9.27
C PRO A 700 -23.49 -43.71 8.79
N ILE A 701 -23.65 -45.03 8.82
CA ILE A 701 -22.60 -46.00 8.42
C ILE A 701 -22.76 -46.41 6.96
N GLU A 702 -23.98 -46.38 6.42
CA GLU A 702 -24.24 -46.78 5.03
C GLU A 702 -23.58 -45.81 4.04
N LYS A 703 -22.84 -46.35 3.05
CA LYS A 703 -21.97 -45.59 2.14
C LYS A 703 -22.62 -44.38 1.47
N ILE A 704 -23.85 -44.50 1.00
CA ILE A 704 -24.56 -43.42 0.32
C ILE A 704 -25.06 -42.39 1.34
N ALA A 705 -25.63 -42.85 2.45
CA ALA A 705 -26.08 -41.99 3.54
C ALA A 705 -24.93 -41.18 4.17
N LEU A 706 -23.77 -41.81 4.42
CA LEU A 706 -22.56 -41.14 4.89
C LEU A 706 -22.06 -40.09 3.91
N ARG A 707 -22.07 -40.40 2.60
CA ARG A 707 -21.68 -39.43 1.58
C ARG A 707 -22.59 -38.20 1.61
N ASN A 708 -23.90 -38.41 1.68
CA ASN A 708 -24.87 -37.31 1.71
C ASN A 708 -24.74 -36.50 3.00
N TRP A 709 -24.67 -37.16 4.15
CA TRP A 709 -24.46 -36.50 5.45
C TRP A 709 -23.21 -35.63 5.45
N LEU A 710 -22.10 -36.13 4.89
CA LEU A 710 -20.85 -35.38 4.80
C LEU A 710 -20.95 -34.18 3.85
N ILE A 711 -21.68 -34.30 2.74
CA ILE A 711 -21.98 -33.17 1.84
C ILE A 711 -22.83 -32.14 2.60
N ASP A 712 -23.86 -32.57 3.34
CA ASP A 712 -24.71 -31.67 4.13
C ASP A 712 -23.90 -30.92 5.20
N ARG A 713 -22.92 -31.57 5.86
CA ARG A 713 -21.98 -30.89 6.76
C ARG A 713 -21.18 -29.82 6.04
N PHE A 714 -20.66 -30.09 4.83
CA PHE A 714 -19.91 -29.11 4.05
C PHE A 714 -20.78 -27.96 3.50
N GLU A 715 -22.06 -28.20 3.23
CA GLU A 715 -23.01 -27.13 2.93
C GLU A 715 -23.20 -26.18 4.12
N GLU A 716 -23.21 -26.69 5.36
CA GLU A 716 -23.20 -25.83 6.56
C GLU A 716 -21.90 -25.04 6.71
N LYS A 717 -20.73 -25.65 6.44
CA LYS A 717 -19.44 -24.92 6.45
C LYS A 717 -19.41 -23.78 5.45
N GLU A 718 -19.97 -24.03 4.26
CA GLU A 718 -20.08 -23.03 3.20
C GLU A 718 -20.93 -21.84 3.64
N LYS A 719 -22.07 -22.07 4.33
CA LYS A 719 -22.90 -21.00 4.90
C LYS A 719 -22.12 -20.16 5.91
N VAL A 720 -21.46 -20.81 6.88
CA VAL A 720 -20.64 -20.13 7.90
C VAL A 720 -19.55 -19.26 7.25
N LEU A 721 -18.87 -19.77 6.23
CA LEU A 721 -17.85 -19.03 5.50
C LEU A 721 -18.46 -17.87 4.69
N GLU A 722 -19.57 -18.09 3.98
CA GLU A 722 -20.27 -17.04 3.23
C GLU A 722 -20.71 -15.90 4.16
N GLU A 723 -21.33 -16.21 5.29
CA GLU A 723 -21.76 -15.23 6.29
C GLU A 723 -20.58 -14.38 6.77
N PHE A 724 -19.48 -15.02 7.17
CA PHE A 724 -18.27 -14.33 7.63
C PHE A 724 -17.68 -13.36 6.59
N TYR A 725 -17.73 -13.73 5.30
CA TYR A 725 -17.26 -12.86 4.22
C TYR A 725 -18.22 -11.72 3.89
N THR A 726 -19.54 -11.90 4.10
CA THR A 726 -20.53 -10.86 3.79
C THR A 726 -20.59 -9.74 4.83
N THR A 727 -20.15 -10.00 6.06
CA THR A 727 -20.17 -9.05 7.18
C THR A 727 -18.82 -8.37 7.41
N ASP A 728 -17.96 -8.32 6.39
CA ASP A 728 -16.58 -7.78 6.47
C ASP A 728 -15.76 -8.35 7.64
N GLY A 729 -15.97 -9.63 7.98
CA GLY A 729 -15.26 -10.33 9.06
C GLY A 729 -15.90 -10.20 10.44
N ALA A 730 -17.03 -9.50 10.58
CA ALA A 730 -17.81 -9.53 11.82
C ALA A 730 -18.69 -10.80 11.86
N ALA A 731 -18.32 -11.81 12.64
CA ALA A 731 -19.17 -13.00 12.79
C ALA A 731 -20.59 -12.60 13.26
N ALA A 732 -21.63 -13.20 12.67
CA ALA A 732 -23.04 -12.89 12.99
C ALA A 732 -23.40 -13.14 14.46
N SER A 733 -22.66 -14.03 15.14
CA SER A 733 -22.67 -14.22 16.60
C SER A 733 -21.29 -13.92 17.19
N PRO A 734 -21.17 -13.19 18.31
CA PRO A 734 -19.92 -13.07 19.02
C PRO A 734 -19.54 -14.45 19.57
N GLY A 735 -18.55 -15.10 18.95
CA GLY A 735 -18.02 -16.37 19.43
C GLY A 735 -17.45 -16.22 20.84
N ILE A 736 -17.37 -17.31 21.58
CA ILE A 736 -16.78 -17.31 22.93
C ILE A 736 -15.27 -17.13 22.77
N PRO A 737 -14.68 -16.02 23.28
CA PRO A 737 -13.24 -15.84 23.24
C PRO A 737 -12.59 -16.86 24.17
N VAL A 738 -11.53 -17.51 23.69
CA VAL A 738 -10.76 -18.47 24.47
C VAL A 738 -9.32 -17.98 24.58
N GLU A 739 -8.81 -17.97 25.81
CA GLU A 739 -7.43 -17.58 26.08
C GLU A 739 -6.46 -18.55 25.40
N CYS A 740 -5.32 -18.02 24.96
CA CYS A 740 -4.21 -18.85 24.50
C CYS A 740 -3.79 -19.84 25.58
N VAL A 741 -3.25 -20.98 25.18
CA VAL A 741 -2.71 -21.98 26.10
C VAL A 741 -1.73 -21.31 27.06
N SER A 742 -1.87 -21.62 28.36
CA SER A 742 -0.98 -21.09 29.39
C SER A 742 0.48 -21.37 29.04
N ILE A 743 1.32 -20.35 29.16
CA ILE A 743 2.76 -20.50 28.92
C ILE A 743 3.38 -21.56 29.84
N ARG A 744 2.76 -21.85 30.99
CA ARG A 744 3.21 -22.90 31.92
C ARG A 744 3.08 -24.30 31.31
N ASP A 745 2.10 -24.51 30.43
CA ASP A 745 1.88 -25.80 29.75
C ASP A 745 2.86 -26.01 28.58
N THR A 746 3.29 -24.93 27.91
CA THR A 746 4.09 -24.98 26.68
C THR A 746 5.59 -24.71 26.90
N LEU A 747 5.94 -23.89 27.88
CA LEU A 747 7.32 -23.46 28.15
C LEU A 747 8.27 -24.62 28.53
N PRO A 748 7.90 -25.60 29.38
CA PRO A 748 8.83 -26.68 29.72
C PRO A 748 9.29 -27.49 28.49
N SER A 749 8.35 -27.86 27.63
CA SER A 749 8.67 -28.56 26.38
C SER A 749 9.47 -27.69 25.42
N THR A 750 9.14 -26.39 25.34
CA THR A 750 9.88 -25.43 24.52
C THR A 750 11.32 -25.29 24.99
N LEU A 751 11.56 -25.12 26.29
CA LEU A 751 12.89 -25.05 26.88
C LEU A 751 13.68 -26.34 26.64
N PHE A 752 13.05 -27.52 26.79
CA PHE A 752 13.68 -28.80 26.48
C PHE A 752 14.23 -28.84 25.04
N PHE A 753 13.40 -28.48 24.04
CA PHE A 753 13.85 -28.48 22.65
C PHE A 753 14.87 -27.37 22.36
N CYS A 754 14.71 -26.17 22.95
CA CYS A 754 15.71 -25.11 22.83
C CYS A 754 17.06 -25.53 23.39
N SER A 755 17.09 -26.13 24.58
CA SER A 755 18.32 -26.68 25.19
C SER A 755 18.93 -27.77 24.32
N ALA A 756 18.12 -28.67 23.76
CA ALA A 756 18.59 -29.73 22.88
C ALA A 756 19.16 -29.21 21.54
N LEU A 757 18.65 -28.09 21.03
CA LEU A 757 19.18 -27.40 19.85
C LEU A 757 20.50 -26.67 20.13
N ILE A 758 20.68 -26.18 21.35
CA ILE A 758 21.86 -25.45 21.77
C ILE A 758 23.00 -26.41 22.19
N ALA A 759 22.67 -27.58 22.75
CA ALA A 759 23.66 -28.54 23.26
C ALA A 759 24.77 -28.98 22.26
N PRO A 760 24.51 -29.18 20.95
CA PRO A 760 25.56 -29.47 19.95
C PRO A 760 26.70 -28.44 19.88
N PHE A 761 26.47 -27.19 20.30
CA PHE A 761 27.51 -26.15 20.32
C PHE A 761 28.48 -26.31 21.49
N PHE A 762 28.09 -27.05 22.53
CA PHE A 762 28.86 -27.21 23.76
C PHE A 762 29.45 -28.62 23.95
N SER A 763 29.01 -29.61 23.16
CA SER A 763 29.51 -30.98 23.24
C SER A 763 29.69 -31.59 21.85
N THR A 764 30.91 -32.06 21.58
CA THR A 764 31.25 -32.76 20.33
C THR A 764 30.48 -34.07 20.18
N THR A 765 30.26 -34.80 21.27
CA THR A 765 29.43 -36.03 21.27
C THR A 765 28.00 -35.73 20.86
N VAL A 766 27.37 -34.71 21.48
CA VAL A 766 25.99 -34.33 21.15
C VAL A 766 25.89 -33.83 19.70
N LYS A 767 26.89 -33.06 19.24
CA LYS A 767 27.00 -32.64 17.85
C LYS A 767 27.05 -33.83 16.88
N SER A 768 27.86 -34.83 17.16
CA SER A 768 27.94 -36.04 16.35
C SER A 768 26.59 -36.78 16.32
N VAL A 769 25.94 -36.97 17.47
CA VAL A 769 24.60 -37.59 17.53
C VAL A 769 23.59 -36.82 16.68
N TYR A 770 23.55 -35.49 16.80
CA TYR A 770 22.68 -34.63 16.02
C TYR A 770 22.89 -34.82 14.51
N LEU A 771 24.16 -34.77 14.06
CA LEU A 771 24.52 -34.95 12.66
C LEU A 771 24.21 -36.35 12.15
N TYR A 772 24.43 -37.40 12.96
CA TYR A 772 24.08 -38.77 12.60
C TYR A 772 22.58 -38.98 12.50
N THR A 773 21.77 -38.39 13.41
CA THR A 773 20.31 -38.42 13.29
C THR A 773 19.88 -37.80 11.97
N LEU A 774 20.42 -36.62 11.62
CA LEU A 774 20.09 -35.98 10.33
C LEU A 774 20.51 -36.84 9.14
N ALA A 775 21.73 -37.40 9.17
CA ALA A 775 22.26 -38.28 8.13
C ALA A 775 21.49 -39.61 8.00
N SER A 776 20.78 -40.05 9.04
CA SER A 776 19.95 -41.27 9.01
C SER A 776 18.67 -41.11 8.17
N SER A 777 18.25 -39.88 7.85
CA SER A 777 16.96 -39.63 7.21
C SER A 777 16.73 -40.39 5.90
N PRO A 778 17.68 -40.51 4.96
CA PRO A 778 17.47 -41.30 3.73
C PRO A 778 17.21 -42.78 4.02
N LEU A 779 17.87 -43.34 5.04
CA LEU A 779 17.67 -44.73 5.45
C LEU A 779 16.27 -44.93 6.07
N LEU A 780 15.82 -43.98 6.88
CA LEU A 780 14.46 -44.00 7.46
C LEU A 780 13.38 -43.91 6.38
N ILE A 781 13.59 -43.09 5.34
CA ILE A 781 12.68 -43.00 4.18
C ILE A 781 12.69 -44.31 3.39
N ALA A 782 13.86 -44.89 3.12
CA ALA A 782 13.99 -46.19 2.44
C ALA A 782 13.28 -47.31 3.24
N TRP A 783 13.39 -47.30 4.57
CA TRP A 783 12.71 -48.24 5.45
C TRP A 783 11.18 -48.16 5.33
N LEU A 784 10.60 -46.94 5.29
CA LEU A 784 9.16 -46.75 5.05
C LEU A 784 8.74 -47.33 3.69
N HIS A 785 9.57 -47.18 2.66
CA HIS A 785 9.28 -47.72 1.33
C HIS A 785 9.21 -49.25 1.35
N ILE A 786 10.19 -49.89 2.00
CA ILE A 786 10.24 -51.35 2.17
C ILE A 786 9.02 -51.87 2.94
N ARG A 787 8.58 -51.14 3.97
CA ARG A 787 7.41 -51.49 4.79
C ARG A 787 6.06 -51.34 4.08
N LYS A 788 6.03 -50.78 2.86
CA LYS A 788 4.81 -50.50 2.08
C LYS A 788 3.77 -49.74 2.91
N CYS A 789 4.18 -48.60 3.48
CA CYS A 789 3.35 -47.78 4.38
C CYS A 789 2.08 -47.20 3.74
N ALA A 790 1.97 -47.23 2.40
CA ALA A 790 0.76 -46.84 1.66
C ALA A 790 0.63 -47.60 0.34
#